data_AF-A0A843EAY2-F1
#
_entry.id   AF-A0A843EAY2-F1
#
_cell.length_a   1.000
_cell.length_b   1.000
_cell.length_c   1.000
_cell.angle_alpha   90.00
_cell.angle_beta   90.00
_cell.angle_gamma   90.00
#
_symmetry.space_group_name_H-M   'P 1'
#
loop_
_entity.id
_entity.type
_entity.pdbx_description
1 polymer ?
#
loop_
_entity_poly.entity_id
_entity_poly.type
_entity_poly.pdbx_seq_one_letter_code
_entity_poly.pdbx_strand_id
1 'polypeptide(L)'
;ADLSSADLESTEDADSIASASESDDSKLGSTEIESDPLSEDETTKESTSIEASSSSVVYGNDYSVTLKDKNGNVLSGKNLIFTFNGNNYTRTTDSNGVASLKINAAAGSYVISVLFEGDELYESSSSSTKVTVSKASTNISTATKYAVKGETYSVVLKDKDGNVLSKKNVILTYNGKTYNKTTNSKGIVSIKITGTVAKTYKLTYKFAGDEYYKASSGSVSLKVKMATSLTGASTVVKGNKYSVTLKNANGNPLSKRTVSFTINGKTYKKTTNSKGVASLKISLASPKAYDLKVKYAGSSYYGASEKDVSLFVKTPTKIINSGNSIGKGTKYYLTLKDSSNNVLSGKTVTITYRGKTYKKTTNSKGVVSLKINSAIGKTYALKYKFAGTKYYGPSSGSVNLRIKNATTLTGPASTTIIKGNAYKVTLKGDDGKALAGQKITFTFNGKTYTRTTNKKGVANLTINAAAGKTYKFSYKFAGTSYYNRSASGTINLAVKLKTSLKNSGTVIMNNTTYTVTLKDSDGKALANKPVNFTFDGKSYQNTTDANGTVGLLIDVTSPKVTKLTYKFEGDNKYDVSSGSVSLDVKSDKIFTFKHILAGATKLRNYVEKNHKMAATISINGIKMNMSSFGYLMAKAIENLNSSKTSDVALVDVSSTYKNMGNSSVNADLNKNKYIELSNILTDFIEEKGRLPYYITTDIGQMSPNLYMYCLSKALDFYSNMNRLPNYVTFDAKDVEGGSSITKKGNASQYKKGLNEVQALNSTEIAKYLKSSGNDALNAAIKELANNLTKGKTTVWAKAEAIFNWVRDNVQYEYYANTKYKATGTLSKKRGNCCDHANLIVALCRAADIPARYSHGKNCKFSSGLNTGHVWAQIYVDGVWYSADATSSRNKLGNIQNWNTNSFTLKEYAMVHLTF
;
A
#
# COMPACT_ATOMS: atom_id res chain seq x y z
N ALA A 1 0.14 6.73 -45.27
CA ALA A 1 0.45 5.75 -44.22
C ALA A 1 -0.68 4.72 -44.18
N ASP A 2 -0.94 4.03 -45.30
CA ASP A 2 -0.14 2.91 -45.85
C ASP A 2 -0.19 1.70 -44.91
N LEU A 3 -0.51 0.46 -45.27
CA LEU A 3 -0.86 -0.27 -46.52
C LEU A 3 -1.55 -1.57 -46.00
N SER A 4 -2.70 -2.03 -46.52
CA SER A 4 -2.86 -3.09 -47.55
C SER A 4 -1.97 -4.32 -47.35
N SER A 5 -2.52 -5.48 -46.97
CA SER A 5 -2.92 -6.62 -47.85
C SER A 5 -1.76 -7.53 -48.32
N ALA A 6 -1.83 -8.81 -47.96
CA ALA A 6 -1.45 -10.03 -48.72
C ALA A 6 -1.68 -11.23 -47.74
N ASP A 7 -2.02 -12.46 -48.12
CA ASP A 7 -1.31 -13.32 -49.06
C ASP A 7 -2.21 -14.32 -49.81
N LEU A 8 -1.82 -14.57 -51.05
CA LEU A 8 -2.07 -15.74 -51.89
C LEU A 8 -0.69 -16.25 -52.37
N GLU A 9 -0.61 -17.58 -52.58
CA GLU A 9 0.40 -18.32 -53.38
C GLU A 9 1.84 -18.33 -52.83
N SER A 10 2.71 -19.32 -53.02
CA SER A 10 2.75 -20.68 -53.59
C SER A 10 4.21 -21.13 -53.40
N THR A 11 4.51 -22.40 -53.09
CA THR A 11 5.85 -22.97 -53.33
C THR A 11 5.78 -24.46 -53.62
N GLU A 12 6.33 -24.83 -54.78
CA GLU A 12 6.81 -26.17 -55.17
C GLU A 12 8.03 -26.57 -54.31
N ASP A 13 8.27 -27.87 -54.11
CA ASP A 13 9.30 -28.63 -54.86
C ASP A 13 9.67 -30.01 -54.25
N ALA A 14 9.71 -30.98 -55.16
CA ALA A 14 10.66 -32.07 -55.41
C ALA A 14 11.38 -32.92 -54.33
N ASP A 15 11.42 -34.23 -54.67
CA ASP A 15 12.53 -35.20 -54.64
C ASP A 15 12.92 -36.05 -53.41
N SER A 16 12.75 -37.38 -53.60
CA SER A 16 13.79 -38.43 -53.75
C SER A 16 13.17 -39.80 -53.39
N ILE A 17 13.10 -40.85 -54.24
CA ILE A 17 14.06 -41.62 -55.05
C ILE A 17 15.26 -42.16 -54.25
N ALA A 18 15.28 -43.48 -54.08
CA ALA A 18 16.38 -44.45 -54.27
C ALA A 18 15.99 -45.74 -53.53
N SER A 19 16.29 -46.97 -53.95
CA SER A 19 17.00 -47.62 -55.05
C SER A 19 16.73 -49.13 -54.82
N ALA A 20 16.73 -50.04 -55.79
CA ALA A 20 17.88 -50.75 -56.36
C ALA A 20 17.25 -52.05 -56.94
N SER A 21 17.24 -52.32 -58.25
CA SER A 21 18.31 -52.77 -59.17
C SER A 21 18.54 -54.29 -59.17
N GLU A 22 18.83 -54.80 -60.38
CA GLU A 22 19.45 -56.09 -60.74
C GLU A 22 18.54 -57.34 -60.73
N SER A 23 18.63 -58.31 -61.65
CA SER A 23 19.58 -58.63 -62.73
C SER A 23 18.95 -59.58 -63.78
N ASP A 24 19.73 -59.84 -64.83
CA ASP A 24 19.79 -61.04 -65.70
C ASP A 24 18.70 -61.29 -66.76
N ASP A 25 19.01 -61.19 -68.05
CA ASP A 25 19.91 -62.01 -68.89
C ASP A 25 19.15 -63.21 -69.50
N SER A 26 18.89 -63.11 -70.80
CA SER A 26 19.16 -64.17 -71.79
C SER A 26 18.39 -63.92 -73.10
N LYS A 27 19.18 -63.91 -74.20
CA LYS A 27 18.98 -64.67 -75.46
C LYS A 27 17.60 -64.63 -76.13
N LEU A 28 17.45 -64.43 -77.44
CA LEU A 28 18.28 -64.79 -78.59
C LEU A 28 17.54 -64.34 -79.86
N GLY A 29 18.26 -63.77 -80.83
CA GLY A 29 17.98 -63.79 -82.27
C GLY A 29 16.78 -62.97 -82.77
N SER A 30 16.84 -62.22 -83.87
CA SER A 30 17.77 -62.17 -85.01
C SER A 30 17.46 -60.87 -85.78
N THR A 31 18.44 -60.00 -86.05
CA THR A 31 19.11 -59.76 -87.37
C THR A 31 18.21 -59.59 -88.59
N GLU A 32 18.51 -58.49 -89.30
CA GLU A 32 18.47 -58.22 -90.75
C GLU A 32 18.41 -59.48 -91.64
N ILE A 33 17.72 -59.46 -92.79
CA ILE A 33 18.33 -59.17 -94.10
C ILE A 33 17.22 -58.99 -95.19
N GLU A 34 17.43 -57.99 -96.04
CA GLU A 34 16.97 -57.76 -97.43
C GLU A 34 15.47 -57.68 -97.79
N SER A 35 15.06 -56.45 -98.15
CA SER A 35 14.36 -56.22 -99.41
C SER A 35 15.39 -56.13 -100.56
N ASP A 36 15.34 -57.07 -101.49
CA ASP A 36 15.27 -56.79 -102.94
C ASP A 36 14.88 -58.09 -103.68
N PRO A 37 14.22 -58.07 -104.86
CA PRO A 37 13.75 -56.92 -105.61
C PRO A 37 12.29 -57.00 -106.09
N LEU A 38 11.75 -55.82 -106.37
CA LEU A 38 10.87 -55.46 -107.49
C LEU A 38 9.88 -56.53 -108.00
N SER A 39 8.60 -56.31 -107.71
CA SER A 39 7.57 -56.39 -108.74
C SER A 39 6.49 -55.35 -108.47
N GLU A 40 6.30 -54.42 -109.40
CA GLU A 40 5.13 -53.57 -109.49
C GLU A 40 3.87 -54.45 -109.43
N ASP A 41 3.12 -54.37 -108.35
CA ASP A 41 1.77 -54.93 -108.28
C ASP A 41 0.86 -53.84 -107.72
N GLU A 42 -0.09 -53.39 -108.55
CA GLU A 42 -1.11 -52.44 -108.13
C GLU A 42 -1.83 -53.02 -106.91
N THR A 43 -1.64 -52.41 -105.74
CA THR A 43 -2.35 -52.80 -104.52
C THR A 43 -3.82 -52.41 -104.67
N THR A 44 -4.64 -53.39 -105.05
CA THR A 44 -6.09 -53.24 -105.09
C THR A 44 -6.60 -53.11 -103.65
N LYS A 45 -7.10 -51.93 -103.29
CA LYS A 45 -7.71 -51.66 -101.98
C LYS A 45 -8.88 -52.62 -101.73
N GLU A 46 -9.11 -53.01 -100.48
CA GLU A 46 -10.24 -53.89 -100.17
C GLU A 46 -11.57 -53.13 -100.20
N SER A 47 -12.55 -53.67 -100.93
CA SER A 47 -13.90 -53.09 -100.96
C SER A 47 -14.55 -53.13 -99.57
N THR A 48 -15.34 -52.10 -99.25
CA THR A 48 -16.04 -51.99 -97.97
C THR A 48 -17.55 -51.90 -98.15
N SER A 49 -18.30 -52.23 -97.10
CA SER A 49 -19.76 -52.11 -97.06
C SER A 49 -20.24 -51.44 -95.77
N ILE A 50 -21.31 -50.65 -95.87
CA ILE A 50 -21.96 -49.97 -94.74
C ILE A 50 -23.36 -50.53 -94.58
N GLU A 51 -23.60 -51.21 -93.45
CA GLU A 51 -24.89 -51.81 -93.11
C GLU A 51 -25.60 -51.00 -92.02
N ALA A 52 -26.83 -50.57 -92.28
CA ALA A 52 -27.64 -49.89 -91.27
C ALA A 52 -28.26 -50.89 -90.28
N SER A 53 -28.25 -50.54 -88.99
CA SER A 53 -28.81 -51.42 -87.94
C SER A 53 -30.34 -51.46 -87.92
N SER A 54 -31.02 -50.47 -88.49
CA SER A 54 -32.48 -50.42 -88.61
C SER A 54 -32.93 -49.45 -89.72
N SER A 55 -34.15 -49.63 -90.24
CA SER A 55 -34.80 -48.66 -91.14
C SER A 55 -35.68 -47.64 -90.41
N SER A 56 -35.66 -47.64 -89.07
CA SER A 56 -36.44 -46.71 -88.25
C SER A 56 -35.74 -46.38 -86.93
N VAL A 57 -35.95 -45.16 -86.44
CA VAL A 57 -35.36 -44.64 -85.19
C VAL A 57 -36.40 -43.83 -84.42
N VAL A 58 -36.31 -43.82 -83.09
CA VAL A 58 -37.18 -42.98 -82.25
C VAL A 58 -36.48 -41.65 -82.02
N TYR A 59 -37.21 -40.54 -82.01
CA TYR A 59 -36.67 -39.22 -81.67
C TYR A 59 -35.81 -39.28 -80.39
N GLY A 60 -34.59 -38.75 -80.47
CA GLY A 60 -33.61 -38.71 -79.37
C GLY A 60 -32.76 -39.99 -79.22
N ASN A 61 -33.05 -41.06 -79.97
CA ASN A 61 -32.23 -42.26 -80.01
C ASN A 61 -31.15 -42.18 -81.11
N ASP A 62 -30.16 -43.04 -81.00
CA ASP A 62 -29.08 -43.16 -81.97
C ASP A 62 -29.48 -44.05 -83.16
N TYR A 63 -29.12 -43.61 -84.37
CA TYR A 63 -29.14 -44.39 -85.60
C TYR A 63 -27.73 -44.89 -85.87
N SER A 64 -27.57 -46.20 -86.01
CA SER A 64 -26.25 -46.84 -86.06
C SER A 64 -26.03 -47.56 -87.38
N VAL A 65 -24.78 -47.57 -87.85
CA VAL A 65 -24.35 -48.35 -89.00
C VAL A 65 -23.06 -49.07 -88.67
N THR A 66 -22.81 -50.21 -89.32
CA THR A 66 -21.58 -50.99 -89.18
C THR A 66 -20.80 -50.92 -90.48
N LEU A 67 -19.51 -50.57 -90.40
CA LEU A 67 -18.58 -50.64 -91.53
C LEU A 67 -17.87 -52.00 -91.53
N LYS A 68 -17.86 -52.68 -92.68
CA LYS A 68 -17.21 -53.99 -92.86
C LYS A 68 -16.32 -54.01 -94.11
N ASP A 69 -15.29 -54.85 -94.09
CA ASP A 69 -14.51 -55.20 -95.29
C ASP A 69 -15.25 -56.22 -96.19
N LYS A 70 -14.65 -56.58 -97.33
CA LYS A 70 -15.18 -57.58 -98.29
C LYS A 70 -15.40 -58.98 -97.67
N ASN A 71 -14.67 -59.30 -96.62
CA ASN A 71 -14.73 -60.59 -95.92
C ASN A 71 -15.79 -60.58 -94.79
N GLY A 72 -16.42 -59.44 -94.54
CA GLY A 72 -17.42 -59.25 -93.49
C GLY A 72 -16.85 -58.91 -92.12
N ASN A 73 -15.54 -58.66 -92.00
CA ASN A 73 -14.92 -58.22 -90.74
C ASN A 73 -15.25 -56.76 -90.49
N VAL A 74 -15.48 -56.43 -89.22
CA VAL A 74 -15.84 -55.07 -88.81
C VAL A 74 -14.62 -54.15 -88.75
N LEU A 75 -14.77 -52.92 -89.24
CA LEU A 75 -13.69 -51.94 -89.32
C LEU A 75 -13.84 -50.89 -88.21
N SER A 76 -13.02 -51.03 -87.17
CA SER A 76 -12.96 -50.12 -86.02
C SER A 76 -12.08 -48.88 -86.30
N GLY A 77 -12.39 -47.75 -85.66
CA GLY A 77 -11.57 -46.53 -85.73
C GLY A 77 -11.67 -45.75 -87.04
N LYS A 78 -12.60 -46.10 -87.93
CA LYS A 78 -12.78 -45.45 -89.24
C LYS A 78 -13.80 -44.33 -89.15
N ASN A 79 -13.53 -43.22 -89.84
CA ASN A 79 -14.42 -42.06 -89.84
C ASN A 79 -15.49 -42.19 -90.92
N LEU A 80 -16.75 -42.19 -90.51
CA LEU A 80 -17.91 -42.19 -91.39
C LEU A 80 -18.59 -40.83 -91.35
N ILE A 81 -18.91 -40.28 -92.51
CA ILE A 81 -19.65 -39.03 -92.66
C ILE A 81 -21.13 -39.34 -92.82
N PHE A 82 -21.92 -39.10 -91.78
CA PHE A 82 -23.37 -39.17 -91.84
C PHE A 82 -23.92 -37.85 -92.38
N THR A 83 -24.59 -37.87 -93.51
CA THR A 83 -25.39 -36.77 -94.02
C THR A 83 -26.84 -36.96 -93.59
N PHE A 84 -27.34 -36.08 -92.73
CA PHE A 84 -28.72 -36.10 -92.25
C PHE A 84 -29.32 -34.70 -92.23
N ASN A 85 -30.47 -34.53 -92.88
CA ASN A 85 -31.20 -33.27 -92.96
C ASN A 85 -30.32 -32.10 -93.46
N GLY A 86 -29.52 -32.35 -94.50
CA GLY A 86 -28.63 -31.38 -95.14
C GLY A 86 -27.32 -31.08 -94.40
N ASN A 87 -27.06 -31.74 -93.26
CA ASN A 87 -25.85 -31.53 -92.45
C ASN A 87 -24.99 -32.78 -92.40
N ASN A 88 -23.68 -32.60 -92.38
CA ASN A 88 -22.69 -33.67 -92.28
C ASN A 88 -22.21 -33.85 -90.85
N TYR A 89 -22.14 -35.09 -90.38
CA TYR A 89 -21.72 -35.48 -89.04
C TYR A 89 -20.69 -36.60 -89.15
N THR A 90 -19.43 -36.29 -88.86
CA THR A 90 -18.38 -37.31 -88.78
C THR A 90 -18.54 -38.12 -87.49
N ARG A 91 -18.55 -39.44 -87.61
CA ARG A 91 -18.61 -40.40 -86.50
C ARG A 91 -17.60 -41.50 -86.73
N THR A 92 -16.81 -41.80 -85.72
CA THR A 92 -15.81 -42.85 -85.77
C THR A 92 -16.47 -44.18 -85.37
N THR A 93 -16.15 -45.27 -86.09
CA THR A 93 -16.59 -46.61 -85.72
C THR A 93 -15.95 -47.07 -84.42
N ASP A 94 -16.73 -47.70 -83.56
CA ASP A 94 -16.25 -48.32 -82.32
C ASP A 94 -15.54 -49.66 -82.58
N SER A 95 -15.14 -50.36 -81.52
CA SER A 95 -14.46 -51.66 -81.60
C SER A 95 -15.27 -52.76 -82.29
N ASN A 96 -16.59 -52.58 -82.45
CA ASN A 96 -17.46 -53.50 -83.19
C ASN A 96 -17.72 -53.01 -84.62
N GLY A 97 -16.98 -52.00 -85.08
CA GLY A 97 -17.16 -51.33 -86.37
C GLY A 97 -18.41 -50.47 -86.45
N VAL A 98 -19.06 -50.12 -85.34
CA VAL A 98 -20.33 -49.39 -85.32
C VAL A 98 -20.09 -47.89 -85.16
N ALA A 99 -20.63 -47.08 -86.07
CA ALA A 99 -20.73 -45.63 -85.90
C ALA A 99 -22.20 -45.24 -85.69
N SER A 100 -22.46 -44.28 -84.79
CA SER A 100 -23.83 -43.92 -84.39
C SER A 100 -24.08 -42.40 -84.40
N LEU A 101 -25.23 -41.99 -84.93
CA LEU A 101 -25.70 -40.60 -84.95
C LEU A 101 -27.02 -40.46 -84.19
N LYS A 102 -27.05 -39.60 -83.16
CA LYS A 102 -28.29 -39.25 -82.46
C LYS A 102 -29.25 -38.49 -83.36
N ILE A 103 -30.47 -39.00 -83.51
CA ILE A 103 -31.48 -38.43 -84.40
C ILE A 103 -32.47 -37.55 -83.63
N ASN A 104 -32.27 -36.23 -83.76
CA ASN A 104 -33.10 -35.20 -83.11
C ASN A 104 -33.99 -34.45 -84.12
N ALA A 105 -34.66 -35.18 -85.02
CA ALA A 105 -35.59 -34.62 -85.98
C ALA A 105 -37.05 -34.93 -85.62
N ALA A 106 -37.99 -34.12 -86.11
CA ALA A 106 -39.42 -34.39 -85.95
C ALA A 106 -39.79 -35.74 -86.58
N ALA A 107 -40.91 -36.33 -86.15
CA ALA A 107 -41.34 -37.58 -86.75
C ALA A 107 -41.66 -37.41 -88.24
N GLY A 108 -41.06 -38.24 -89.08
CA GLY A 108 -41.08 -38.08 -90.53
C GLY A 108 -40.16 -39.08 -91.21
N SER A 109 -40.13 -39.04 -92.53
CA SER A 109 -39.25 -39.91 -93.31
C SER A 109 -38.10 -39.09 -93.88
N TYR A 110 -36.88 -39.51 -93.57
CA TYR A 110 -35.65 -38.80 -93.92
C TYR A 110 -34.72 -39.73 -94.68
N VAL A 111 -33.87 -39.17 -95.53
CA VAL A 111 -32.75 -39.91 -96.11
C VAL A 111 -31.55 -39.67 -95.20
N ILE A 112 -30.93 -40.75 -94.73
CA ILE A 112 -29.60 -40.72 -94.12
C ILE A 112 -28.65 -41.35 -95.11
N SER A 113 -27.66 -40.57 -95.54
CA SER A 113 -26.54 -41.08 -96.33
C SER A 113 -25.33 -41.18 -95.44
N VAL A 114 -24.56 -42.25 -95.58
CA VAL A 114 -23.31 -42.46 -94.84
C VAL A 114 -22.23 -42.72 -95.86
N LEU A 115 -21.13 -41.98 -95.76
CA LEU A 115 -19.95 -42.13 -96.61
C LEU A 115 -18.76 -42.51 -95.75
N PHE A 116 -18.10 -43.59 -96.11
CA PHE A 116 -16.70 -43.82 -95.77
C PHE A 116 -15.88 -43.46 -97.01
N GLU A 117 -15.01 -42.47 -96.90
CA GLU A 117 -14.23 -41.94 -98.04
C GLU A 117 -13.11 -42.89 -98.50
N GLY A 118 -12.92 -44.01 -97.80
CA GLY A 118 -11.79 -44.91 -98.00
C GLY A 118 -10.55 -44.42 -97.26
N ASP A 119 -9.52 -45.26 -97.22
CA ASP A 119 -8.19 -44.91 -96.74
C ASP A 119 -7.11 -45.63 -97.56
N GLU A 120 -5.88 -45.72 -97.06
CA GLU A 120 -4.77 -46.39 -97.74
C GLU A 120 -5.03 -47.89 -97.95
N LEU A 121 -5.85 -48.54 -97.12
CA LEU A 121 -6.11 -49.98 -97.14
C LEU A 121 -7.47 -50.35 -97.73
N TYR A 122 -8.47 -49.49 -97.56
CA TYR A 122 -9.87 -49.79 -97.87
C TYR A 122 -10.47 -48.81 -98.86
N GLU A 123 -11.25 -49.30 -99.82
CA GLU A 123 -11.99 -48.47 -100.77
C GLU A 123 -13.13 -47.70 -100.09
N SER A 124 -13.51 -46.58 -100.71
CA SER A 124 -14.67 -45.81 -100.28
C SER A 124 -15.95 -46.64 -100.44
N SER A 125 -16.85 -46.55 -99.47
CA SER A 125 -18.20 -47.08 -99.60
C SER A 125 -19.21 -46.07 -99.11
N SER A 126 -20.39 -46.10 -99.71
CA SER A 126 -21.49 -45.27 -99.29
C SER A 126 -22.78 -46.07 -99.19
N SER A 127 -23.64 -45.67 -98.26
CA SER A 127 -24.97 -46.23 -98.10
C SER A 127 -25.96 -45.08 -97.96
N SER A 128 -27.11 -45.19 -98.62
CA SER A 128 -28.17 -44.20 -98.51
C SER A 128 -29.48 -44.93 -98.28
N THR A 129 -30.12 -44.63 -97.14
CA THR A 129 -31.36 -45.30 -96.74
C THR A 129 -32.38 -44.31 -96.24
N LYS A 130 -33.64 -44.57 -96.60
CA LYS A 130 -34.79 -43.87 -96.07
C LYS A 130 -35.10 -44.39 -94.66
N VAL A 131 -34.87 -43.55 -93.66
CA VAL A 131 -35.09 -43.84 -92.24
C VAL A 131 -36.36 -43.16 -91.76
N THR A 132 -37.24 -43.93 -91.12
CA THR A 132 -38.45 -43.38 -90.50
C THR A 132 -38.16 -42.98 -89.06
N VAL A 133 -38.26 -41.68 -88.76
CA VAL A 133 -38.17 -41.14 -87.40
C VAL A 133 -39.55 -41.18 -86.76
N SER A 134 -39.68 -41.85 -85.62
CA SER A 134 -40.92 -41.98 -84.87
C SER A 134 -40.88 -41.19 -83.56
N LYS A 135 -42.05 -40.77 -83.06
CA LYS A 135 -42.15 -39.95 -81.84
C LYS A 135 -41.74 -40.72 -80.57
N ALA A 136 -41.07 -40.06 -79.63
CA ALA A 136 -40.72 -40.63 -78.33
C ALA A 136 -41.94 -40.73 -77.39
N SER A 137 -42.05 -41.84 -76.66
CA SER A 137 -43.12 -42.02 -75.66
C SER A 137 -42.97 -41.08 -74.47
N THR A 138 -44.08 -40.67 -73.86
CA THR A 138 -44.09 -39.81 -72.67
C THR A 138 -44.89 -40.42 -71.53
N ASN A 139 -44.60 -39.98 -70.30
CA ASN A 139 -45.32 -40.38 -69.10
C ASN A 139 -45.57 -39.16 -68.19
N ILE A 140 -46.76 -39.09 -67.58
CA ILE A 140 -47.09 -38.09 -66.57
C ILE A 140 -47.18 -38.78 -65.21
N SER A 141 -46.27 -38.42 -64.31
CA SER A 141 -46.19 -38.96 -62.96
C SER A 141 -46.86 -38.04 -61.93
N THR A 142 -47.42 -38.62 -60.87
CA THR A 142 -48.07 -37.89 -59.76
C THR A 142 -47.46 -38.31 -58.42
N ALA A 143 -47.48 -37.42 -57.43
CA ALA A 143 -46.76 -37.65 -56.17
C ALA A 143 -47.53 -38.54 -55.18
N THR A 144 -48.81 -38.25 -54.90
CA THR A 144 -49.60 -38.99 -53.90
C THR A 144 -51.11 -38.96 -54.21
N LYS A 145 -51.88 -39.91 -53.66
CA LYS A 145 -53.36 -39.91 -53.74
C LYS A 145 -54.07 -38.92 -52.80
N TYR A 146 -53.33 -38.04 -52.11
CA TYR A 146 -53.89 -37.08 -51.14
C TYR A 146 -53.55 -35.65 -51.54
N ALA A 147 -54.50 -34.75 -51.30
CA ALA A 147 -54.36 -33.33 -51.60
C ALA A 147 -54.88 -32.50 -50.42
N VAL A 148 -54.28 -31.37 -50.12
CA VAL A 148 -54.72 -30.49 -49.02
C VAL A 148 -55.48 -29.32 -49.60
N LYS A 149 -56.69 -29.06 -49.10
CA LYS A 149 -57.53 -27.94 -49.56
C LYS A 149 -56.77 -26.62 -49.38
N GLY A 150 -56.67 -25.85 -50.45
CA GLY A 150 -55.95 -24.58 -50.50
C GLY A 150 -54.50 -24.68 -50.97
N GLU A 151 -53.89 -25.88 -50.96
CA GLU A 151 -52.51 -26.11 -51.41
C GLU A 151 -52.44 -26.48 -52.90
N THR A 152 -51.26 -26.43 -53.49
CA THR A 152 -51.04 -26.85 -54.88
C THR A 152 -50.76 -28.34 -55.00
N TYR A 153 -51.34 -28.99 -55.99
CA TYR A 153 -51.02 -30.36 -56.41
C TYR A 153 -50.32 -30.33 -57.77
N SER A 154 -49.26 -31.11 -57.90
CA SER A 154 -48.36 -31.08 -59.05
C SER A 154 -48.29 -32.43 -59.76
N VAL A 155 -48.14 -32.39 -61.08
CA VAL A 155 -47.81 -33.55 -61.92
C VAL A 155 -46.57 -33.24 -62.75
N VAL A 156 -45.82 -34.26 -63.14
CA VAL A 156 -44.53 -34.12 -63.85
C VAL A 156 -44.56 -34.90 -65.16
N LEU A 157 -44.36 -34.20 -66.29
CA LEU A 157 -44.24 -34.79 -67.62
C LEU A 157 -42.79 -35.18 -67.92
N LYS A 158 -42.59 -36.42 -68.34
CA LYS A 158 -41.29 -37.00 -68.69
C LYS A 158 -41.34 -37.77 -70.01
N ASP A 159 -40.21 -37.97 -70.65
CA ASP A 159 -40.05 -38.95 -71.74
C ASP A 159 -39.87 -40.38 -71.19
N LYS A 160 -39.67 -41.35 -72.10
CA LYS A 160 -39.43 -42.77 -71.77
C LYS A 160 -38.18 -43.01 -70.91
N ASP A 161 -37.18 -42.14 -71.02
CA ASP A 161 -35.89 -42.28 -70.33
C ASP A 161 -35.91 -41.55 -68.98
N GLY A 162 -37.04 -40.91 -68.64
CA GLY A 162 -37.25 -40.21 -67.37
C GLY A 162 -36.80 -38.75 -67.39
N ASN A 163 -36.39 -38.22 -68.54
CA ASN A 163 -36.03 -36.81 -68.68
C ASN A 163 -37.28 -35.94 -68.63
N VAL A 164 -37.19 -34.81 -67.95
CA VAL A 164 -38.31 -33.89 -67.78
C VAL A 164 -38.56 -33.08 -69.04
N LEU A 165 -39.82 -32.97 -69.45
CA LEU A 165 -40.20 -32.22 -70.65
C LEU A 165 -40.71 -30.83 -70.28
N SER A 166 -39.88 -29.82 -70.52
CA SER A 166 -40.22 -28.41 -70.25
C SER A 166 -40.95 -27.75 -71.42
N LYS A 167 -41.67 -26.66 -71.15
CA LYS A 167 -42.40 -25.85 -72.14
C LYS A 167 -43.48 -26.61 -72.94
N LYS A 168 -43.97 -27.73 -72.42
CA LYS A 168 -45.05 -28.54 -73.03
C LYS A 168 -46.40 -28.22 -72.39
N ASN A 169 -47.46 -28.11 -73.18
CA ASN A 169 -48.80 -27.83 -72.67
C ASN A 169 -49.47 -29.11 -72.15
N VAL A 170 -49.81 -29.13 -70.87
CA VAL A 170 -50.51 -30.22 -70.18
C VAL A 170 -51.86 -29.72 -69.70
N ILE A 171 -52.90 -30.45 -70.07
CA ILE A 171 -54.28 -30.17 -69.70
C ILE A 171 -54.59 -30.96 -68.42
N LEU A 172 -55.00 -30.28 -67.35
CA LEU A 172 -55.47 -30.90 -66.12
C LEU A 172 -56.97 -30.62 -65.95
N THR A 173 -57.76 -31.63 -65.62
CA THR A 173 -59.18 -31.43 -65.27
C THR A 173 -59.41 -31.89 -63.83
N TYR A 174 -59.87 -30.96 -62.99
CA TYR A 174 -60.11 -31.17 -61.57
C TYR A 174 -61.41 -30.49 -61.14
N ASN A 175 -62.28 -31.24 -60.47
CA ASN A 175 -63.56 -30.75 -59.97
C ASN A 175 -64.40 -30.03 -61.06
N GLY A 176 -64.48 -30.63 -62.25
CA GLY A 176 -65.21 -30.08 -63.41
C GLY A 176 -64.54 -28.91 -64.13
N LYS A 177 -63.42 -28.38 -63.60
CA LYS A 177 -62.68 -27.28 -64.23
C LYS A 177 -61.43 -27.77 -64.95
N THR A 178 -61.21 -27.25 -66.15
CA THR A 178 -60.03 -27.53 -66.98
C THR A 178 -58.98 -26.43 -66.83
N TYR A 179 -57.72 -26.83 -66.73
CA TYR A 179 -56.54 -25.98 -66.59
C TYR A 179 -55.52 -26.36 -67.65
N ASN A 180 -55.28 -25.45 -68.60
CA ASN A 180 -54.21 -25.60 -69.59
C ASN A 180 -52.94 -24.96 -69.02
N LYS A 181 -51.92 -25.75 -68.76
CA LYS A 181 -50.69 -25.31 -68.08
C LYS A 181 -49.46 -25.78 -68.86
N THR A 182 -48.50 -24.89 -69.00
CA THR A 182 -47.22 -25.19 -69.61
C THR A 182 -46.25 -25.70 -68.54
N THR A 183 -45.55 -26.81 -68.81
CA THR A 183 -44.55 -27.38 -67.91
C THR A 183 -43.39 -26.41 -67.70
N ASN A 184 -42.94 -26.25 -66.45
CA ASN A 184 -41.74 -25.46 -66.14
C ASN A 184 -40.45 -26.22 -66.54
N SER A 185 -39.28 -25.65 -66.25
CA SER A 185 -37.97 -26.26 -66.54
C SER A 185 -37.76 -27.64 -65.89
N LYS A 186 -38.55 -27.99 -64.86
CA LYS A 186 -38.53 -29.29 -64.19
C LYS A 186 -39.63 -30.24 -64.69
N GLY A 187 -40.31 -29.89 -65.78
CA GLY A 187 -41.43 -30.68 -66.33
C GLY A 187 -42.72 -30.62 -65.50
N ILE A 188 -42.83 -29.69 -64.54
CA ILE A 188 -43.92 -29.65 -63.56
C ILE A 188 -45.04 -28.71 -64.02
N VAL A 189 -46.30 -29.16 -63.84
CA VAL A 189 -47.50 -28.31 -63.84
C VAL A 189 -48.27 -28.50 -62.54
N SER A 190 -48.86 -27.40 -62.03
CA SER A 190 -49.53 -27.40 -60.73
C SER A 190 -50.89 -26.69 -60.77
N ILE A 191 -51.83 -27.16 -59.96
CA ILE A 191 -53.14 -26.54 -59.75
C ILE A 191 -53.45 -26.41 -58.26
N LYS A 192 -54.21 -25.39 -57.88
CA LYS A 192 -54.68 -25.22 -56.49
C LYS A 192 -55.85 -26.17 -56.21
N ILE A 193 -55.79 -26.88 -55.10
CA ILE A 193 -56.76 -27.89 -54.70
C ILE A 193 -57.93 -27.21 -54.00
N THR A 194 -59.13 -27.42 -54.53
CA THR A 194 -60.40 -26.86 -54.05
C THR A 194 -61.41 -27.99 -53.79
N GLY A 195 -62.61 -27.66 -53.28
CA GLY A 195 -63.65 -28.65 -53.01
C GLY A 195 -63.87 -28.98 -51.53
N THR A 196 -64.84 -29.85 -51.27
CA THR A 196 -65.23 -30.36 -49.95
C THR A 196 -64.19 -31.31 -49.39
N VAL A 197 -63.83 -31.11 -48.13
CA VAL A 197 -62.88 -31.97 -47.40
C VAL A 197 -63.47 -33.37 -47.21
N ALA A 198 -62.60 -34.38 -47.16
CA ALA A 198 -62.89 -35.82 -47.05
C ALA A 198 -63.55 -36.45 -48.28
N LYS A 199 -63.98 -35.65 -49.26
CA LYS A 199 -64.43 -36.12 -50.57
C LYS A 199 -63.23 -36.44 -51.47
N THR A 200 -63.39 -37.45 -52.31
CA THR A 200 -62.43 -37.84 -53.35
C THR A 200 -62.84 -37.21 -54.68
N TYR A 201 -61.88 -36.61 -55.38
CA TYR A 201 -62.05 -36.00 -56.69
C TYR A 201 -61.10 -36.66 -57.68
N LYS A 202 -61.58 -36.98 -58.88
CA LYS A 202 -60.73 -37.45 -59.97
C LYS A 202 -60.00 -36.25 -60.58
N LEU A 203 -58.67 -36.27 -60.55
CA LEU A 203 -57.82 -35.39 -61.35
C LEU A 203 -57.42 -36.16 -62.61
N THR A 204 -57.82 -35.69 -63.78
CA THR A 204 -57.28 -36.21 -65.05
C THR A 204 -56.22 -35.27 -65.58
N TYR A 205 -55.24 -35.82 -66.30
CA TYR A 205 -54.16 -35.07 -66.92
C TYR A 205 -53.89 -35.63 -68.31
N LYS A 206 -53.62 -34.75 -69.27
CA LYS A 206 -53.38 -35.10 -70.66
C LYS A 206 -52.32 -34.18 -71.26
N PHE A 207 -51.28 -34.80 -71.81
CA PHE A 207 -50.40 -34.21 -72.81
C PHE A 207 -50.85 -34.74 -74.18
N ALA A 208 -51.21 -33.83 -75.10
CA ALA A 208 -51.73 -34.22 -76.41
C ALA A 208 -50.66 -34.80 -77.36
N GLY A 209 -49.39 -34.75 -76.97
CA GLY A 209 -48.27 -35.00 -77.87
C GLY A 209 -47.90 -33.74 -78.66
N ASP A 210 -46.77 -33.81 -79.35
CA ASP A 210 -46.34 -32.81 -80.33
C ASP A 210 -45.62 -33.51 -81.49
N GLU A 211 -44.86 -32.79 -82.32
CA GLU A 211 -44.13 -33.34 -83.46
C GLU A 211 -43.00 -34.33 -83.07
N TYR A 212 -42.51 -34.26 -81.82
CA TYR A 212 -41.40 -35.07 -81.31
C TYR A 212 -41.86 -36.19 -80.35
N TYR A 213 -42.94 -35.94 -79.60
CA TYR A 213 -43.38 -36.78 -78.48
C TYR A 213 -44.82 -37.28 -78.66
N LYS A 214 -45.05 -38.56 -78.31
CA LYS A 214 -46.39 -39.16 -78.29
C LYS A 214 -47.22 -38.59 -77.14
N ALA A 215 -48.54 -38.60 -77.34
CA ALA A 215 -49.51 -38.23 -76.31
C ALA A 215 -49.42 -39.15 -75.09
N SER A 216 -49.66 -38.60 -73.91
CA SER A 216 -49.81 -39.38 -72.68
C SER A 216 -50.93 -38.79 -71.84
N SER A 217 -51.67 -39.65 -71.15
CA SER A 217 -52.74 -39.21 -70.27
C SER A 217 -52.92 -40.19 -69.12
N GLY A 218 -53.60 -39.73 -68.07
CA GLY A 218 -53.91 -40.57 -66.93
C GLY A 218 -54.83 -39.86 -65.96
N SER A 219 -55.07 -40.50 -64.82
CA SER A 219 -55.87 -39.91 -63.76
C SER A 219 -55.45 -40.41 -62.38
N VAL A 220 -55.68 -39.59 -61.38
CA VAL A 220 -55.49 -39.93 -59.97
C VAL A 220 -56.71 -39.51 -59.16
N SER A 221 -57.15 -40.38 -58.26
CA SER A 221 -58.22 -40.09 -57.30
C SER A 221 -57.64 -39.39 -56.08
N LEU A 222 -57.88 -38.09 -55.96
CA LEU A 222 -57.38 -37.24 -54.88
C LEU A 222 -58.38 -37.12 -53.75
N LYS A 223 -58.04 -37.67 -52.58
CA LYS A 223 -58.80 -37.41 -51.34
C LYS A 223 -58.36 -36.09 -50.73
N VAL A 224 -59.29 -35.13 -50.63
CA VAL A 224 -59.02 -33.77 -50.14
C VAL A 224 -59.01 -33.73 -48.61
N LYS A 225 -57.95 -33.18 -48.01
CA LYS A 225 -57.75 -33.02 -46.56
C LYS A 225 -57.85 -31.55 -46.13
N MET A 226 -58.23 -31.31 -44.88
CA MET A 226 -58.23 -29.98 -44.26
C MET A 226 -56.81 -29.58 -43.84
N ALA A 227 -56.34 -28.40 -44.24
CA ALA A 227 -55.02 -27.91 -43.82
C ALA A 227 -54.95 -27.70 -42.29
N THR A 228 -53.74 -27.80 -41.73
CA THR A 228 -53.46 -27.56 -40.31
C THR A 228 -52.26 -26.64 -40.13
N SER A 229 -52.19 -25.95 -38.99
CA SER A 229 -51.09 -25.07 -38.63
C SER A 229 -50.63 -25.30 -37.18
N LEU A 230 -49.34 -25.07 -36.94
CA LEU A 230 -48.70 -25.16 -35.64
C LEU A 230 -48.15 -23.79 -35.22
N THR A 231 -48.53 -23.33 -34.03
CA THR A 231 -48.04 -22.06 -33.45
C THR A 231 -47.43 -22.28 -32.07
N GLY A 232 -46.25 -21.73 -31.83
CA GLY A 232 -45.53 -21.78 -30.55
C GLY A 232 -44.61 -20.57 -30.38
N ALA A 233 -44.22 -20.28 -29.14
CA ALA A 233 -43.30 -19.18 -28.83
C ALA A 233 -41.86 -19.50 -29.27
N SER A 234 -40.98 -18.48 -29.32
CA SER A 234 -39.56 -18.67 -29.60
C SER A 234 -38.71 -18.88 -28.34
N THR A 235 -39.29 -18.78 -27.14
CA THR A 235 -38.53 -18.91 -25.88
C THR A 235 -39.29 -19.72 -24.83
N VAL A 236 -38.56 -20.36 -23.93
CA VAL A 236 -39.10 -21.08 -22.76
C VAL A 236 -38.12 -20.97 -21.60
N VAL A 237 -38.59 -20.99 -20.35
CA VAL A 237 -37.70 -21.07 -19.17
C VAL A 237 -37.38 -22.54 -18.89
N LYS A 238 -36.12 -22.86 -18.61
CA LYS A 238 -35.71 -24.22 -18.22
C LYS A 238 -36.58 -24.76 -17.09
N GLY A 239 -37.02 -26.00 -17.21
CA GLY A 239 -37.94 -26.67 -16.29
C GLY A 239 -39.42 -26.45 -16.61
N ASN A 240 -39.78 -25.43 -17.41
CA ASN A 240 -41.16 -25.17 -17.81
C ASN A 240 -41.59 -25.99 -19.04
N LYS A 241 -42.90 -26.06 -19.25
CA LYS A 241 -43.51 -26.68 -20.44
C LYS A 241 -43.48 -25.70 -21.62
N TYR A 242 -42.75 -26.05 -22.67
CA TYR A 242 -42.91 -25.45 -24.00
C TYR A 242 -44.20 -25.98 -24.63
N SER A 243 -45.02 -25.09 -25.17
CA SER A 243 -46.35 -25.43 -25.67
C SER A 243 -46.55 -24.95 -27.10
N VAL A 244 -47.15 -25.81 -27.92
CA VAL A 244 -47.57 -25.49 -29.29
C VAL A 244 -49.06 -25.76 -29.44
N THR A 245 -49.73 -24.94 -30.24
CA THR A 245 -51.16 -25.09 -30.55
C THR A 245 -51.30 -25.60 -31.98
N LEU A 246 -52.06 -26.68 -32.15
CA LEU A 246 -52.46 -27.24 -33.44
C LEU A 246 -53.87 -26.76 -33.78
N LYS A 247 -54.03 -26.11 -34.94
CA LYS A 247 -55.31 -25.62 -35.44
C LYS A 247 -55.57 -26.13 -36.86
N ASN A 248 -56.83 -26.20 -37.26
CA ASN A 248 -57.19 -26.38 -38.67
C ASN A 248 -57.21 -25.04 -39.42
N ALA A 249 -57.46 -25.09 -40.74
CA ALA A 249 -57.54 -23.93 -41.62
C ALA A 249 -58.56 -22.87 -41.18
N ASN A 250 -59.61 -23.27 -40.45
CA ASN A 250 -60.64 -22.36 -39.94
C ASN A 250 -60.25 -21.74 -38.58
N GLY A 251 -59.05 -22.02 -38.07
CA GLY A 251 -58.57 -21.53 -36.77
C GLY A 251 -59.04 -22.36 -35.56
N ASN A 252 -59.83 -23.41 -35.77
CA ASN A 252 -60.35 -24.24 -34.68
C ASN A 252 -59.25 -25.15 -34.12
N PRO A 253 -59.10 -25.23 -32.79
CA PRO A 253 -58.09 -26.08 -32.15
C PRO A 253 -58.41 -27.57 -32.34
N LEU A 254 -57.36 -28.37 -32.57
CA LEU A 254 -57.50 -29.80 -32.80
C LEU A 254 -57.05 -30.60 -31.57
N SER A 255 -58.02 -31.13 -30.82
CA SER A 255 -57.78 -31.96 -29.63
C SER A 255 -57.47 -33.43 -29.95
N LYS A 256 -56.84 -34.13 -28.99
CA LYS A 256 -56.52 -35.57 -29.04
C LYS A 256 -55.69 -35.97 -30.26
N ARG A 257 -54.82 -35.07 -30.74
CA ARG A 257 -53.89 -35.31 -31.87
C ARG A 257 -52.46 -35.39 -31.37
N THR A 258 -51.69 -36.31 -31.94
CA THR A 258 -50.28 -36.50 -31.58
C THR A 258 -49.39 -35.55 -32.36
N VAL A 259 -48.69 -34.68 -31.65
CA VAL A 259 -47.66 -33.77 -32.17
C VAL A 259 -46.29 -34.26 -31.71
N SER A 260 -45.35 -34.40 -32.64
CA SER A 260 -43.96 -34.76 -32.38
C SER A 260 -43.10 -33.50 -32.21
N PHE A 261 -42.23 -33.51 -31.20
CA PHE A 261 -41.23 -32.48 -30.92
C PHE A 261 -39.85 -33.12 -31.05
N THR A 262 -39.05 -32.68 -32.02
CA THR A 262 -37.71 -33.20 -32.27
C THR A 262 -36.69 -32.12 -31.94
N ILE A 263 -35.86 -32.37 -30.92
CA ILE A 263 -34.85 -31.43 -30.42
C ILE A 263 -33.59 -32.21 -30.02
N ASN A 264 -32.42 -31.76 -30.46
CA ASN A 264 -31.14 -32.50 -30.33
C ASN A 264 -31.23 -33.97 -30.81
N GLY A 265 -31.84 -34.19 -31.97
CA GLY A 265 -32.03 -35.54 -32.54
C GLY A 265 -33.08 -36.42 -31.83
N LYS A 266 -33.56 -36.06 -30.63
CA LYS A 266 -34.54 -36.85 -29.88
C LYS A 266 -35.97 -36.39 -30.14
N THR A 267 -36.85 -37.35 -30.42
CA THR A 267 -38.27 -37.09 -30.74
C THR A 267 -39.19 -37.45 -29.57
N TYR A 268 -40.06 -36.52 -29.20
CA TYR A 268 -41.07 -36.67 -28.14
C TYR A 268 -42.47 -36.51 -28.71
N LYS A 269 -43.33 -37.51 -28.54
CA LYS A 269 -44.74 -37.45 -28.96
C LYS A 269 -45.61 -36.93 -27.82
N LYS A 270 -46.45 -35.92 -28.08
CA LYS A 270 -47.38 -35.34 -27.12
C LYS A 270 -48.75 -35.14 -27.74
N THR A 271 -49.79 -35.47 -26.98
CA THR A 271 -51.18 -35.35 -27.42
C THR A 271 -51.74 -33.96 -27.09
N THR A 272 -52.46 -33.37 -28.03
CA THR A 272 -53.12 -32.08 -27.83
C THR A 272 -54.33 -32.17 -26.89
N ASN A 273 -54.48 -31.18 -26.00
CA ASN A 273 -55.66 -31.05 -25.14
C ASN A 273 -56.88 -30.47 -25.89
N SER A 274 -57.98 -30.21 -25.18
CA SER A 274 -59.20 -29.61 -25.75
C SER A 274 -58.98 -28.26 -26.43
N LYS A 275 -57.95 -27.51 -26.02
CA LYS A 275 -57.53 -26.23 -26.63
C LYS A 275 -56.53 -26.42 -27.78
N GLY A 276 -56.31 -27.65 -28.24
CA GLY A 276 -55.36 -27.98 -29.30
C GLY A 276 -53.90 -27.86 -28.88
N VAL A 277 -53.61 -27.75 -27.59
CA VAL A 277 -52.26 -27.51 -27.08
C VAL A 277 -51.55 -28.82 -26.75
N ALA A 278 -50.39 -29.05 -27.35
CA ALA A 278 -49.43 -30.08 -26.95
C ALA A 278 -48.25 -29.42 -26.24
N SER A 279 -47.76 -30.04 -25.16
CA SER A 279 -46.71 -29.45 -24.34
C SER A 279 -45.59 -30.42 -24.00
N LEU A 280 -44.34 -29.95 -24.07
CA LEU A 280 -43.13 -30.68 -23.72
C LEU A 280 -42.39 -29.93 -22.60
N LYS A 281 -42.05 -30.62 -21.50
CA LYS A 281 -41.19 -30.05 -20.45
C LYS A 281 -39.75 -29.95 -20.98
N ILE A 282 -39.16 -28.76 -20.93
CA ILE A 282 -37.81 -28.52 -21.44
C ILE A 282 -36.82 -28.40 -20.27
N SER A 283 -35.96 -29.41 -20.10
CA SER A 283 -34.94 -29.45 -19.05
C SER A 283 -33.50 -29.27 -19.59
N LEU A 284 -33.37 -28.79 -20.83
CA LEU A 284 -32.08 -28.59 -21.51
C LEU A 284 -31.24 -27.49 -20.83
N ALA A 285 -29.96 -27.43 -21.17
CA ALA A 285 -29.04 -26.42 -20.66
C ALA A 285 -29.50 -25.00 -21.02
N SER A 286 -29.14 -24.02 -20.19
CA SER A 286 -29.57 -22.62 -20.33
C SER A 286 -28.49 -21.68 -19.80
N PRO A 287 -28.32 -20.48 -20.37
CA PRO A 287 -29.08 -19.92 -21.49
C PRO A 287 -28.55 -20.40 -22.85
N LYS A 288 -29.38 -21.05 -23.68
CA LYS A 288 -28.95 -21.60 -24.98
C LYS A 288 -30.10 -21.70 -25.99
N ALA A 289 -29.80 -21.52 -27.27
CA ALA A 289 -30.72 -21.76 -28.39
C ALA A 289 -30.62 -23.22 -28.88
N TYR A 290 -31.75 -23.78 -29.30
CA TYR A 290 -31.84 -25.14 -29.84
C TYR A 290 -32.75 -25.17 -31.05
N ASP A 291 -32.38 -25.96 -32.05
CA ASP A 291 -33.25 -26.23 -33.20
C ASP A 291 -34.31 -27.25 -32.81
N LEU A 292 -35.57 -26.80 -32.82
CA LEU A 292 -36.74 -27.60 -32.50
C LEU A 292 -37.62 -27.73 -33.73
N LYS A 293 -37.75 -28.96 -34.24
CA LYS A 293 -38.75 -29.30 -35.26
C LYS A 293 -40.01 -29.82 -34.58
N VAL A 294 -41.16 -29.21 -34.88
CA VAL A 294 -42.47 -29.63 -34.38
C VAL A 294 -43.30 -30.13 -35.55
N LYS A 295 -43.85 -31.34 -35.47
CA LYS A 295 -44.55 -31.99 -36.58
C LYS A 295 -45.85 -32.64 -36.15
N TYR A 296 -46.91 -32.38 -36.91
CA TYR A 296 -48.13 -33.15 -36.93
C TYR A 296 -48.17 -33.95 -38.23
N ALA A 297 -48.23 -35.28 -38.13
CA ALA A 297 -48.20 -36.17 -39.30
C ALA A 297 -49.50 -36.16 -40.13
N GLY A 298 -50.55 -35.48 -39.66
CA GLY A 298 -51.86 -35.48 -40.30
C GLY A 298 -52.75 -36.66 -39.87
N SER A 299 -53.87 -36.81 -40.55
CA SER A 299 -54.80 -37.93 -40.42
C SER A 299 -55.50 -38.20 -41.76
N SER A 300 -56.56 -39.01 -41.76
CA SER A 300 -57.42 -39.23 -42.92
C SER A 300 -58.20 -37.96 -43.34
N TYR A 301 -58.51 -37.08 -42.39
CA TYR A 301 -59.25 -35.83 -42.62
C TYR A 301 -58.33 -34.59 -42.65
N TYR A 302 -57.31 -34.54 -41.79
CA TYR A 302 -56.41 -33.40 -41.63
C TYR A 302 -55.07 -33.61 -42.36
N GLY A 303 -54.57 -32.58 -43.03
CA GLY A 303 -53.23 -32.55 -43.62
C GLY A 303 -52.13 -32.59 -42.55
N ALA A 304 -50.90 -32.91 -42.98
CA ALA A 304 -49.73 -32.78 -42.13
C ALA A 304 -49.30 -31.31 -42.04
N SER A 305 -48.63 -30.94 -40.95
CA SER A 305 -48.02 -29.62 -40.80
C SER A 305 -46.78 -29.72 -39.94
N GLU A 306 -45.75 -28.96 -40.28
CA GLU A 306 -44.52 -28.90 -39.49
C GLU A 306 -44.01 -27.45 -39.35
N LYS A 307 -43.20 -27.22 -38.32
CA LYS A 307 -42.58 -25.93 -38.04
C LYS A 307 -41.23 -26.12 -37.39
N ASP A 308 -40.21 -25.49 -37.96
CA ASP A 308 -38.90 -25.34 -37.33
C ASP A 308 -38.88 -24.08 -36.46
N VAL A 309 -38.35 -24.21 -35.25
CA VAL A 309 -38.29 -23.16 -34.23
C VAL A 309 -36.89 -23.11 -33.65
N SER A 310 -36.22 -21.97 -33.74
CA SER A 310 -35.05 -21.69 -32.92
C SER A 310 -35.52 -21.37 -31.50
N LEU A 311 -35.55 -22.38 -30.63
CA LEU A 311 -36.08 -22.28 -29.28
C LEU A 311 -34.98 -21.82 -28.31
N PHE A 312 -35.11 -20.60 -27.77
CA PHE A 312 -34.21 -20.11 -26.73
C PHE A 312 -34.66 -20.54 -25.33
N VAL A 313 -33.84 -21.34 -24.66
CA VAL A 313 -34.09 -21.80 -23.27
C VAL A 313 -33.44 -20.83 -22.29
N LYS A 314 -34.27 -20.08 -21.55
CA LYS A 314 -33.86 -19.09 -20.55
C LYS A 314 -33.54 -19.73 -19.20
N THR A 315 -32.58 -19.16 -18.49
CA THR A 315 -32.20 -19.59 -17.14
C THR A 315 -33.25 -19.14 -16.11
N PRO A 316 -33.78 -20.03 -15.24
CA PRO A 316 -34.74 -19.65 -14.21
C PRO A 316 -34.12 -18.71 -13.19
N THR A 317 -34.94 -17.89 -12.56
CA THR A 317 -34.49 -16.97 -11.49
C THR A 317 -35.34 -17.11 -10.25
N LYS A 318 -34.83 -16.62 -9.13
CA LYS A 318 -35.55 -16.49 -7.87
C LYS A 318 -35.17 -15.20 -7.16
N ILE A 319 -36.13 -14.63 -6.42
CA ILE A 319 -35.90 -13.47 -5.55
C ILE A 319 -36.02 -13.96 -4.10
N ILE A 320 -34.95 -13.76 -3.34
CA ILE A 320 -34.88 -14.09 -1.91
C ILE A 320 -35.14 -12.81 -1.12
N ASN A 321 -36.03 -12.86 -0.13
CA ASN A 321 -36.38 -11.73 0.72
C ASN A 321 -35.71 -11.82 2.10
N SER A 322 -35.52 -10.69 2.79
CA SER A 322 -34.82 -10.61 4.07
C SER A 322 -35.67 -11.00 5.30
N GLY A 323 -36.84 -11.63 5.12
CA GLY A 323 -37.71 -12.13 6.20
C GLY A 323 -39.06 -11.43 6.30
N ASN A 324 -39.88 -11.81 7.29
CA ASN A 324 -41.27 -11.34 7.46
C ASN A 324 -41.44 -10.21 8.50
N SER A 325 -40.35 -9.70 9.07
CA SER A 325 -40.39 -8.55 10.00
C SER A 325 -39.22 -7.60 9.78
N ILE A 326 -39.42 -6.31 10.03
CA ILE A 326 -38.39 -5.29 9.86
C ILE A 326 -38.53 -4.13 10.86
N GLY A 327 -37.41 -3.48 11.20
CA GLY A 327 -37.39 -2.23 11.96
C GLY A 327 -37.98 -1.05 11.18
N LYS A 328 -38.77 -0.18 11.81
CA LYS A 328 -39.12 1.12 11.21
C LYS A 328 -37.83 1.89 10.87
N GLY A 329 -37.79 2.57 9.73
CA GLY A 329 -36.59 3.31 9.32
C GLY A 329 -35.56 2.48 8.55
N THR A 330 -35.66 1.15 8.57
CA THR A 330 -34.60 0.28 8.04
C THR A 330 -34.86 -0.16 6.59
N LYS A 331 -33.80 -0.59 5.90
CA LYS A 331 -33.86 -1.07 4.51
C LYS A 331 -34.27 -2.55 4.48
N TYR A 332 -35.34 -2.85 3.75
CA TYR A 332 -35.73 -4.22 3.41
C TYR A 332 -34.98 -4.66 2.16
N TYR A 333 -34.39 -5.85 2.17
CA TYR A 333 -33.51 -6.32 1.10
C TYR A 333 -34.15 -7.46 0.30
N LEU A 334 -33.95 -7.41 -1.01
CA LEU A 334 -34.28 -8.49 -1.93
C LEU A 334 -33.04 -8.84 -2.76
N THR A 335 -32.74 -10.13 -2.87
CA THR A 335 -31.59 -10.62 -3.65
C THR A 335 -32.09 -11.43 -4.83
N LEU A 336 -31.77 -10.99 -6.05
CA LEU A 336 -32.08 -11.70 -7.29
C LEU A 336 -30.94 -12.66 -7.63
N LYS A 337 -31.29 -13.94 -7.81
CA LYS A 337 -30.35 -15.01 -8.18
C LYS A 337 -30.89 -15.84 -9.33
N ASP A 338 -29.99 -16.49 -10.06
CA ASP A 338 -30.37 -17.56 -10.98
C ASP A 338 -30.62 -18.89 -10.25
N SER A 339 -31.01 -19.93 -10.99
CA SER A 339 -31.23 -21.28 -10.48
C SER A 339 -29.98 -21.93 -9.86
N SER A 340 -28.79 -21.48 -10.24
CA SER A 340 -27.50 -21.96 -9.73
C SER A 340 -26.99 -21.15 -8.53
N ASN A 341 -27.82 -20.25 -7.97
CA ASN A 341 -27.50 -19.33 -6.88
C ASN A 341 -26.51 -18.20 -7.21
N ASN A 342 -26.18 -17.98 -8.49
CA ASN A 342 -25.38 -16.84 -8.90
C ASN A 342 -26.21 -15.56 -8.79
N VAL A 343 -25.59 -14.49 -8.31
CA VAL A 343 -26.26 -13.18 -8.16
C VAL A 343 -26.40 -12.49 -9.51
N LEU A 344 -27.53 -11.84 -9.75
CA LEU A 344 -27.79 -11.13 -11.00
C LEU A 344 -27.73 -9.62 -10.80
N SER A 345 -26.62 -8.99 -11.20
CA SER A 345 -26.39 -7.55 -11.10
C SER A 345 -26.99 -6.77 -12.27
N GLY A 346 -27.28 -5.49 -12.06
CA GLY A 346 -27.79 -4.58 -13.09
C GLY A 346 -29.19 -4.91 -13.60
N LYS A 347 -29.98 -5.70 -12.86
CA LYS A 347 -31.34 -6.11 -13.26
C LYS A 347 -32.40 -5.32 -12.49
N THR A 348 -33.47 -4.94 -13.18
CA THR A 348 -34.57 -4.18 -12.57
C THR A 348 -35.54 -5.11 -11.85
N VAL A 349 -35.69 -4.93 -10.54
CA VAL A 349 -36.73 -5.54 -9.71
C VAL A 349 -37.78 -4.49 -9.37
N THR A 350 -39.04 -4.83 -9.60
CA THR A 350 -40.19 -4.02 -9.23
C THR A 350 -40.68 -4.44 -7.85
N ILE A 351 -40.80 -3.50 -6.92
CA ILE A 351 -41.29 -3.71 -5.55
C ILE A 351 -42.57 -2.90 -5.37
N THR A 352 -43.67 -3.53 -4.97
CA THR A 352 -44.92 -2.85 -4.63
C THR A 352 -45.18 -2.94 -3.14
N TYR A 353 -45.27 -1.79 -2.48
CA TYR A 353 -45.46 -1.66 -1.05
C TYR A 353 -46.46 -0.55 -0.76
N ARG A 354 -47.54 -0.85 -0.01
CA ARG A 354 -48.65 0.09 0.30
C ARG A 354 -49.26 0.76 -0.95
N GLY A 355 -49.48 -0.03 -2.00
CA GLY A 355 -50.03 0.47 -3.27
C GLY A 355 -49.03 1.24 -4.14
N LYS A 356 -47.85 1.65 -3.63
CA LYS A 356 -46.82 2.34 -4.41
C LYS A 356 -45.82 1.34 -5.01
N THR A 357 -45.43 1.60 -6.26
CA THR A 357 -44.46 0.78 -6.99
C THR A 357 -43.10 1.47 -7.09
N TYR A 358 -42.05 0.70 -6.85
CA TYR A 358 -40.65 1.12 -6.87
C TYR A 358 -39.87 0.22 -7.82
N LYS A 359 -39.29 0.78 -8.88
CA LYS A 359 -38.35 0.07 -9.76
C LYS A 359 -36.93 0.30 -9.23
N LYS A 360 -36.21 -0.78 -8.91
CA LYS A 360 -34.85 -0.73 -8.36
C LYS A 360 -33.93 -1.64 -9.15
N THR A 361 -32.71 -1.18 -9.42
CA THR A 361 -31.69 -1.96 -10.11
C THR A 361 -30.80 -2.68 -9.11
N THR A 362 -30.56 -3.98 -9.30
CA THR A 362 -29.69 -4.77 -8.43
C THR A 362 -28.24 -4.29 -8.51
N ASN A 363 -27.58 -4.21 -7.36
CA ASN A 363 -26.15 -3.89 -7.28
C ASN A 363 -25.26 -5.08 -7.69
N SER A 364 -23.94 -4.95 -7.55
CA SER A 364 -22.96 -6.03 -7.85
C SER A 364 -23.21 -7.33 -7.08
N LYS A 365 -23.87 -7.27 -5.92
CA LYS A 365 -24.26 -8.45 -5.10
C LYS A 365 -25.65 -8.99 -5.45
N GLY A 366 -26.28 -8.49 -6.52
CA GLY A 366 -27.65 -8.87 -6.92
C GLY A 366 -28.74 -8.34 -5.99
N VAL A 367 -28.44 -7.34 -5.16
CA VAL A 367 -29.34 -6.85 -4.10
C VAL A 367 -30.02 -5.54 -4.51
N VAL A 368 -31.33 -5.44 -4.24
CA VAL A 368 -32.06 -4.17 -4.17
C VAL A 368 -32.55 -3.94 -2.74
N SER A 369 -32.80 -2.67 -2.38
CA SER A 369 -33.38 -2.33 -1.09
C SER A 369 -34.48 -1.29 -1.17
N LEU A 370 -35.40 -1.35 -0.21
CA LEU A 370 -36.46 -0.37 0.00
C LEU A 370 -36.49 0.03 1.47
N LYS A 371 -36.38 1.33 1.77
CA LYS A 371 -36.52 1.84 3.15
C LYS A 371 -37.98 1.75 3.60
N ILE A 372 -38.24 1.18 4.77
CA ILE A 372 -39.60 0.93 5.28
C ILE A 372 -39.88 1.84 6.48
N ASN A 373 -40.79 2.80 6.31
CA ASN A 373 -41.12 3.83 7.32
C ASN A 373 -42.60 3.78 7.75
N SER A 374 -43.20 2.60 7.81
CA SER A 374 -44.61 2.45 8.21
C SER A 374 -44.80 2.38 9.74
N ALA A 375 -46.05 2.44 10.18
CA ALA A 375 -46.40 2.39 11.60
C ALA A 375 -45.98 1.06 12.25
N ILE A 376 -45.42 1.15 13.46
CA ILE A 376 -44.95 0.02 14.27
C ILE A 376 -46.15 -0.82 14.73
N GLY A 377 -45.95 -2.12 14.91
CA GLY A 377 -46.97 -3.07 15.36
C GLY A 377 -47.91 -3.57 14.26
N LYS A 378 -47.95 -2.89 13.10
CA LYS A 378 -48.78 -3.25 11.94
C LYS A 378 -48.05 -4.16 10.94
N THR A 379 -48.82 -4.87 10.12
CA THR A 379 -48.33 -5.74 9.04
C THR A 379 -48.73 -5.16 7.68
N TYR A 380 -47.82 -5.18 6.72
CA TYR A 380 -48.04 -4.65 5.37
C TYR A 380 -47.59 -5.65 4.31
N ALA A 381 -48.42 -5.91 3.30
CA ALA A 381 -48.02 -6.72 2.16
C ALA A 381 -46.96 -6.00 1.31
N LEU A 382 -45.87 -6.68 1.00
CA LEU A 382 -44.82 -6.27 0.09
C LEU A 382 -44.73 -7.31 -1.03
N LYS A 383 -44.98 -6.90 -2.27
CA LYS A 383 -44.88 -7.75 -3.48
C LYS A 383 -43.64 -7.37 -4.25
N TYR A 384 -42.99 -8.33 -4.92
CA TYR A 384 -41.83 -8.07 -5.76
C TYR A 384 -41.83 -8.93 -7.02
N LYS A 385 -41.30 -8.38 -8.11
CA LYS A 385 -41.27 -9.02 -9.42
C LYS A 385 -40.03 -8.61 -10.22
N PHE A 386 -39.37 -9.61 -10.79
CA PHE A 386 -38.42 -9.47 -11.89
C PHE A 386 -39.11 -10.00 -13.16
N ALA A 387 -39.20 -9.17 -14.19
CA ALA A 387 -39.93 -9.51 -15.43
C ALA A 387 -39.17 -10.49 -16.34
N GLY A 388 -37.91 -10.80 -16.04
CA GLY A 388 -37.03 -11.58 -16.92
C GLY A 388 -36.25 -10.68 -17.88
N THR A 389 -35.33 -11.29 -18.63
CA THR A 389 -34.59 -10.67 -19.74
C THR A 389 -34.59 -11.59 -20.97
N LYS A 390 -33.75 -11.29 -21.97
CA LYS A 390 -33.41 -12.21 -23.07
C LYS A 390 -32.92 -13.57 -22.55
N TYR A 391 -32.04 -13.57 -21.54
CA TYR A 391 -31.36 -14.77 -21.04
C TYR A 391 -32.00 -15.39 -19.80
N TYR A 392 -32.70 -14.59 -19.00
CA TYR A 392 -33.23 -15.01 -17.70
C TYR A 392 -34.76 -15.00 -17.67
N GLY A 393 -35.35 -16.02 -17.04
CA GLY A 393 -36.79 -16.11 -16.82
C GLY A 393 -37.29 -15.16 -15.72
N PRO A 394 -38.59 -14.83 -15.72
CA PRO A 394 -39.20 -14.00 -14.67
C PRO A 394 -39.24 -14.72 -13.33
N SER A 395 -39.30 -13.96 -12.24
CA SER A 395 -39.59 -14.45 -10.89
C SER A 395 -40.33 -13.40 -10.08
N SER A 396 -41.16 -13.83 -9.14
CA SER A 396 -41.94 -12.93 -8.28
C SER A 396 -42.24 -13.57 -6.94
N GLY A 397 -42.62 -12.77 -5.96
CA GLY A 397 -43.09 -13.25 -4.66
C GLY A 397 -43.76 -12.14 -3.86
N SER A 398 -44.22 -12.49 -2.68
CA SER A 398 -44.82 -11.56 -1.73
C SER A 398 -44.54 -11.97 -0.30
N VAL A 399 -44.51 -10.99 0.60
CA VAL A 399 -44.31 -11.19 2.04
C VAL A 399 -45.19 -10.24 2.83
N ASN A 400 -45.77 -10.73 3.92
CA ASN A 400 -46.46 -9.90 4.90
C ASN A 400 -45.45 -9.40 5.93
N LEU A 401 -45.10 -8.12 5.83
CA LEU A 401 -44.00 -7.49 6.55
C LEU A 401 -44.51 -6.81 7.83
N ARG A 402 -44.18 -7.39 9.00
CA ARG A 402 -44.50 -6.79 10.31
C ARG A 402 -43.46 -5.75 10.72
N ILE A 403 -43.90 -4.54 11.04
CA ILE A 403 -43.02 -3.43 11.42
C ILE A 403 -42.82 -3.41 12.94
N LYS A 404 -41.57 -3.36 13.40
CA LYS A 404 -41.18 -3.38 14.81
C LYS A 404 -40.20 -2.22 15.10
N ASN A 405 -39.95 -1.92 16.37
CA ASN A 405 -38.83 -1.07 16.78
C ASN A 405 -37.53 -1.86 16.75
N ALA A 406 -36.47 -1.24 16.22
CA ALA A 406 -35.15 -1.85 16.33
C ALA A 406 -34.64 -1.76 17.78
N THR A 407 -33.75 -2.68 18.13
CA THR A 407 -33.21 -2.80 19.49
C THR A 407 -31.74 -3.13 19.42
N THR A 408 -31.01 -2.64 20.43
CA THR A 408 -29.56 -2.84 20.56
C THR A 408 -29.30 -3.41 21.95
N LEU A 409 -28.66 -4.58 21.99
CA LEU A 409 -28.25 -5.25 23.22
C LEU A 409 -26.73 -5.25 23.30
N THR A 410 -26.16 -4.58 24.30
CA THR A 410 -24.71 -4.43 24.47
C THR A 410 -24.26 -4.97 25.82
N GLY A 411 -23.22 -5.80 25.83
CA GLY A 411 -22.46 -6.15 27.03
C GLY A 411 -21.10 -5.44 27.07
N PRO A 412 -20.36 -5.56 28.19
CA PRO A 412 -19.00 -5.05 28.32
C PRO A 412 -18.07 -5.79 27.35
N ALA A 413 -17.07 -5.07 26.83
CA ALA A 413 -16.06 -5.66 25.95
C ALA A 413 -15.10 -6.62 26.68
N SER A 414 -15.00 -6.51 28.01
CA SER A 414 -14.12 -7.34 28.83
C SER A 414 -14.47 -8.84 28.72
N THR A 415 -13.44 -9.65 28.49
CA THR A 415 -13.48 -11.12 28.52
C THR A 415 -13.12 -11.68 29.90
N THR A 416 -12.86 -10.83 30.89
CA THR A 416 -12.58 -11.21 32.28
C THR A 416 -13.64 -10.65 33.22
N ILE A 417 -13.93 -11.40 34.30
CA ILE A 417 -14.77 -10.93 35.40
C ILE A 417 -14.22 -11.41 36.75
N ILE A 418 -14.30 -10.54 37.76
CA ILE A 418 -13.98 -10.93 39.13
C ILE A 418 -15.12 -11.78 39.68
N LYS A 419 -14.79 -12.91 40.32
CA LYS A 419 -15.75 -13.78 41.02
C LYS A 419 -16.58 -12.94 42.00
N GLY A 420 -17.90 -13.11 41.98
CA GLY A 420 -18.84 -12.31 42.78
C GLY A 420 -19.40 -11.09 42.06
N ASN A 421 -18.79 -10.65 40.95
CA ASN A 421 -19.30 -9.50 40.21
C ASN A 421 -20.39 -9.91 39.21
N ALA A 422 -21.27 -8.95 38.90
CA ALA A 422 -22.34 -9.12 37.93
C ALA A 422 -21.92 -8.69 36.53
N TYR A 423 -22.10 -9.59 35.56
CA TYR A 423 -22.00 -9.26 34.14
C TYR A 423 -23.27 -8.52 33.71
N LYS A 424 -23.15 -7.26 33.27
CA LYS A 424 -24.29 -6.36 33.01
C LYS A 424 -24.45 -6.12 31.52
N VAL A 425 -25.63 -6.38 30.96
CA VAL A 425 -25.96 -6.05 29.57
C VAL A 425 -27.08 -5.02 29.52
N THR A 426 -27.03 -4.14 28.53
CA THR A 426 -27.97 -3.02 28.38
C THR A 426 -28.76 -3.19 27.09
N LEU A 427 -30.09 -3.16 27.18
CA LEU A 427 -31.00 -3.16 26.05
C LEU A 427 -31.57 -1.76 25.82
N LYS A 428 -31.41 -1.25 24.60
CA LYS A 428 -31.93 0.04 24.16
C LYS A 428 -32.80 -0.09 22.92
N GLY A 429 -33.74 0.83 22.75
CA GLY A 429 -34.47 1.05 21.51
C GLY A 429 -33.61 1.75 20.46
N ASP A 430 -34.16 1.91 19.27
CA ASP A 430 -33.55 2.64 18.16
C ASP A 430 -33.41 4.15 18.40
N ASP A 431 -34.28 4.70 19.23
CA ASP A 431 -34.20 6.06 19.79
C ASP A 431 -33.09 6.23 20.84
N GLY A 432 -32.34 5.16 21.16
CA GLY A 432 -31.30 5.15 22.18
C GLY A 432 -31.84 5.08 23.62
N LYS A 433 -33.16 5.02 23.83
CA LYS A 433 -33.77 4.94 25.16
C LYS A 433 -33.67 3.53 25.72
N ALA A 434 -33.49 3.46 27.04
CA ALA A 434 -33.47 2.21 27.78
C ALA A 434 -34.82 1.47 27.72
N LEU A 435 -34.79 0.17 27.43
CA LEU A 435 -35.99 -0.66 27.41
C LEU A 435 -36.12 -1.43 28.72
N ALA A 436 -37.00 -0.98 29.61
CA ALA A 436 -37.29 -1.63 30.88
C ALA A 436 -38.26 -2.83 30.71
N GLY A 437 -38.23 -3.77 31.66
CA GLY A 437 -39.17 -4.89 31.73
C GLY A 437 -38.95 -5.99 30.68
N GLN A 438 -37.89 -5.92 29.87
CA GLN A 438 -37.62 -6.88 28.81
C GLN A 438 -36.82 -8.08 29.34
N LYS A 439 -37.18 -9.29 28.89
CA LYS A 439 -36.50 -10.54 29.29
C LYS A 439 -35.23 -10.75 28.47
N ILE A 440 -34.08 -10.77 29.14
CA ILE A 440 -32.78 -11.17 28.58
C ILE A 440 -32.45 -12.58 29.03
N THR A 441 -32.05 -13.41 28.08
CA THR A 441 -31.59 -14.77 28.35
C THR A 441 -30.06 -14.78 28.35
N PHE A 442 -29.46 -15.11 29.49
CA PHE A 442 -28.05 -15.42 29.64
C PHE A 442 -27.84 -16.93 29.59
N THR A 443 -26.78 -17.39 28.96
CA THR A 443 -26.34 -18.79 29.02
C THR A 443 -24.91 -18.81 29.55
N PHE A 444 -24.67 -19.46 30.68
CA PHE A 444 -23.36 -19.57 31.32
C PHE A 444 -23.06 -21.05 31.56
N ASN A 445 -21.98 -21.55 30.95
CA ASN A 445 -21.57 -22.96 31.01
C ASN A 445 -22.70 -23.95 30.67
N GLY A 446 -23.45 -23.67 29.59
CA GLY A 446 -24.58 -24.50 29.15
C GLY A 446 -25.89 -24.28 29.90
N LYS A 447 -25.86 -23.69 31.11
CA LYS A 447 -27.06 -23.39 31.90
C LYS A 447 -27.65 -22.03 31.52
N THR A 448 -28.96 -21.96 31.42
CA THR A 448 -29.68 -20.75 30.99
C THR A 448 -30.33 -20.03 32.17
N TYR A 449 -30.21 -18.70 32.19
CA TYR A 449 -30.75 -17.80 33.20
C TYR A 449 -31.51 -16.68 32.51
N THR A 450 -32.76 -16.44 32.93
CA THR A 450 -33.54 -15.30 32.43
C THR A 450 -33.52 -14.17 33.46
N ARG A 451 -33.30 -12.94 33.00
CA ARG A 451 -33.26 -11.73 33.83
C ARG A 451 -34.02 -10.62 33.12
N THR A 452 -34.67 -9.77 33.90
CA THR A 452 -35.46 -8.66 33.37
C THR A 452 -34.64 -7.37 33.43
N THR A 453 -34.74 -6.54 32.39
CA THR A 453 -34.09 -5.23 32.38
C THR A 453 -34.75 -4.25 33.37
N ASN A 454 -33.93 -3.51 34.11
CA ASN A 454 -34.40 -2.45 35.00
C ASN A 454 -34.79 -1.17 34.24
N LYS A 455 -35.15 -0.08 34.95
CA LYS A 455 -35.51 1.23 34.35
C LYS A 455 -34.41 1.82 33.44
N LYS A 456 -33.14 1.44 33.64
CA LYS A 456 -32.00 1.84 32.80
C LYS A 456 -31.72 0.86 31.66
N GLY A 457 -32.60 -0.11 31.42
CA GLY A 457 -32.45 -1.12 30.37
C GLY A 457 -31.43 -2.19 30.70
N VAL A 458 -30.94 -2.26 31.93
CA VAL A 458 -29.85 -3.17 32.34
C VAL A 458 -30.41 -4.46 32.92
N ALA A 459 -29.99 -5.59 32.37
CA ALA A 459 -30.11 -6.92 32.98
C ALA A 459 -28.73 -7.40 33.41
N ASN A 460 -28.63 -8.13 34.52
CA ASN A 460 -27.34 -8.59 35.03
C ASN A 460 -27.38 -10.03 35.56
N LEU A 461 -26.23 -10.71 35.48
CA LEU A 461 -26.02 -12.03 36.05
C LEU A 461 -24.73 -12.04 36.87
N THR A 462 -24.84 -12.30 38.17
CA THR A 462 -23.71 -12.51 39.08
C THR A 462 -22.98 -13.82 38.74
N ILE A 463 -21.64 -13.75 38.62
CA ILE A 463 -20.79 -14.89 38.27
C ILE A 463 -20.00 -15.35 39.50
N ASN A 464 -20.42 -16.48 40.08
CA ASN A 464 -19.80 -17.08 41.28
C ASN A 464 -19.00 -18.36 41.00
N ALA A 465 -18.60 -18.58 39.74
CA ALA A 465 -17.86 -19.78 39.35
C ALA A 465 -16.41 -19.79 39.89
N ALA A 466 -15.74 -20.94 39.79
CA ALA A 466 -14.36 -21.09 40.23
C ALA A 466 -13.43 -20.18 39.41
N ALA A 467 -12.56 -19.43 40.10
CA ALA A 467 -11.56 -18.60 39.46
C ALA A 467 -10.39 -19.42 38.87
N GLY A 468 -9.73 -18.91 37.84
CA GLY A 468 -8.68 -19.61 37.10
C GLY A 468 -9.19 -20.47 35.94
N LYS A 469 -10.49 -20.37 35.61
CA LYS A 469 -11.13 -21.09 34.50
C LYS A 469 -11.84 -20.13 33.56
N THR A 470 -11.99 -20.55 32.31
CA THR A 470 -12.71 -19.83 31.28
C THR A 470 -14.01 -20.57 30.95
N TYR A 471 -15.12 -19.83 30.90
CA TYR A 471 -16.46 -20.38 30.70
C TYR A 471 -17.10 -19.79 29.45
N LYS A 472 -17.79 -20.63 28.66
CA LYS A 472 -18.64 -20.12 27.58
C LYS A 472 -19.81 -19.33 28.18
N PHE A 473 -19.93 -18.07 27.78
CA PHE A 473 -20.98 -17.17 28.22
C PHE A 473 -21.65 -16.50 27.02
N SER A 474 -22.98 -16.43 27.01
CA SER A 474 -23.71 -15.70 25.99
C SER A 474 -24.94 -15.03 26.55
N TYR A 475 -25.45 -14.05 25.81
CA TYR A 475 -26.68 -13.34 26.15
C TYR A 475 -27.46 -12.99 24.88
N LYS A 476 -28.79 -13.05 24.96
CA LYS A 476 -29.68 -12.73 23.84
C LYS A 476 -30.98 -12.07 24.29
N PHE A 477 -31.49 -11.20 23.43
CA PHE A 477 -32.86 -10.69 23.50
C PHE A 477 -33.65 -11.25 22.33
N ALA A 478 -34.64 -12.11 22.61
CA ALA A 478 -35.43 -12.80 21.57
C ALA A 478 -36.40 -11.87 20.80
N GLY A 479 -36.58 -10.63 21.26
CA GLY A 479 -37.56 -9.69 20.72
C GLY A 479 -38.96 -9.91 21.29
N THR A 480 -39.89 -9.05 20.89
CA THR A 480 -41.31 -9.12 21.27
C THR A 480 -42.22 -8.88 20.05
N SER A 481 -43.52 -8.72 20.28
CA SER A 481 -44.49 -8.30 19.25
C SER A 481 -44.24 -6.87 18.74
N TYR A 482 -43.59 -6.03 19.56
CA TYR A 482 -43.26 -4.62 19.28
C TYR A 482 -41.78 -4.37 18.97
N TYR A 483 -40.87 -5.12 19.60
CA TYR A 483 -39.43 -4.95 19.45
C TYR A 483 -38.79 -6.09 18.65
N ASN A 484 -37.82 -5.75 17.81
CA ASN A 484 -37.01 -6.75 17.13
C ASN A 484 -36.15 -7.54 18.12
N ARG A 485 -35.77 -8.76 17.71
CA ARG A 485 -34.66 -9.46 18.37
C ARG A 485 -33.38 -8.64 18.21
N SER A 486 -32.53 -8.61 19.24
CA SER A 486 -31.20 -8.02 19.12
C SER A 486 -30.17 -9.10 18.79
N ALA A 487 -29.03 -8.69 18.23
CA ALA A 487 -27.88 -9.58 18.09
C ALA A 487 -27.48 -10.16 19.46
N SER A 488 -27.16 -11.45 19.50
CA SER A 488 -26.64 -12.12 20.70
C SER A 488 -25.14 -11.90 20.82
N GLY A 489 -24.65 -11.70 22.04
CA GLY A 489 -23.21 -11.73 22.33
C GLY A 489 -22.81 -13.11 22.85
N THR A 490 -21.69 -13.64 22.37
CA THR A 490 -21.05 -14.85 22.89
C THR A 490 -19.59 -14.56 23.16
N ILE A 491 -19.11 -14.87 24.36
CA ILE A 491 -17.73 -14.68 24.80
C ILE A 491 -17.24 -15.89 25.60
N ASN A 492 -15.92 -16.08 25.63
CA ASN A 492 -15.26 -16.95 26.58
C ASN A 492 -14.86 -16.10 27.78
N LEU A 493 -15.56 -16.24 28.89
CA LEU A 493 -15.45 -15.39 30.07
C LEU A 493 -14.51 -16.04 31.11
N ALA A 494 -13.34 -15.44 31.33
CA ALA A 494 -12.38 -15.87 32.34
C ALA A 494 -12.75 -15.29 33.71
N VAL A 495 -12.87 -16.16 34.72
CA VAL A 495 -13.22 -15.75 36.09
C VAL A 495 -11.95 -15.63 36.92
N LYS A 496 -11.75 -14.48 37.58
CA LYS A 496 -10.57 -14.18 38.40
C LYS A 496 -10.92 -13.82 39.84
N LEU A 497 -9.97 -13.95 40.77
CA LEU A 497 -10.06 -13.40 42.12
C LEU A 497 -9.42 -12.01 42.14
N LYS A 498 -10.02 -11.08 42.89
CA LYS A 498 -9.40 -9.76 43.11
C LYS A 498 -8.13 -9.94 43.94
N THR A 499 -7.13 -9.09 43.70
CA THR A 499 -5.92 -9.02 44.54
C THR A 499 -5.74 -7.65 45.16
N SER A 500 -4.89 -7.58 46.18
CA SER A 500 -4.51 -6.35 46.87
C SER A 500 -3.03 -6.36 47.23
N LEU A 501 -2.39 -5.20 47.12
CA LEU A 501 -1.01 -4.97 47.52
C LEU A 501 -1.01 -4.00 48.70
N LYS A 502 -0.38 -4.37 49.80
CA LYS A 502 -0.21 -3.52 50.99
C LYS A 502 1.28 -3.25 51.20
N ASN A 503 1.64 -1.99 51.35
CA ASN A 503 3.03 -1.56 51.54
C ASN A 503 3.42 -1.43 53.02
N SER A 504 4.72 -1.34 53.29
CA SER A 504 5.29 -1.30 54.64
C SER A 504 5.32 0.08 55.32
N GLY A 505 4.91 1.15 54.64
CA GLY A 505 4.89 2.51 55.20
C GLY A 505 5.39 3.60 54.25
N THR A 506 5.54 4.83 54.74
CA THR A 506 5.93 6.01 53.93
C THR A 506 7.36 6.49 54.19
N VAL A 507 8.05 5.95 55.19
CA VAL A 507 9.41 6.35 55.59
C VAL A 507 10.29 5.10 55.58
N ILE A 508 11.51 5.22 55.05
CA ILE A 508 12.50 4.14 55.06
C ILE A 508 13.91 4.68 55.22
N MET A 509 14.80 3.91 55.84
CA MET A 509 16.23 4.23 55.89
C MET A 509 16.90 3.81 54.57
N ASN A 510 17.83 4.61 54.08
CA ASN A 510 18.63 4.26 52.91
C ASN A 510 19.38 2.93 53.16
N ASN A 511 19.59 2.14 52.11
CA ASN A 511 20.15 0.79 52.15
C ASN A 511 19.33 -0.23 52.97
N THR A 512 18.01 -0.04 53.08
CA THR A 512 17.11 -1.04 53.68
C THR A 512 16.03 -1.50 52.69
N THR A 513 15.46 -2.68 52.94
CA THR A 513 14.48 -3.30 52.05
C THR A 513 13.06 -2.80 52.33
N TYR A 514 12.45 -2.17 51.33
CA TYR A 514 11.03 -1.80 51.34
C TYR A 514 10.17 -3.00 50.96
N THR A 515 9.10 -3.30 51.71
CA THR A 515 8.29 -4.50 51.49
C THR A 515 6.86 -4.21 51.08
N VAL A 516 6.32 -5.09 50.23
CA VAL A 516 4.93 -5.09 49.79
C VAL A 516 4.36 -6.50 49.89
N THR A 517 3.17 -6.65 50.46
CA THR A 517 2.47 -7.95 50.61
C THR A 517 1.30 -8.04 49.64
N LEU A 518 1.27 -9.11 48.83
CA LEU A 518 0.22 -9.46 47.88
C LEU A 518 -0.72 -10.51 48.47
N LYS A 519 -2.02 -10.17 48.51
CA LYS A 519 -3.09 -11.07 48.96
C LYS A 519 -4.25 -11.12 47.97
N ASP A 520 -4.96 -12.24 47.91
CA ASP A 520 -6.24 -12.33 47.20
C ASP A 520 -7.42 -11.73 48.02
N SER A 521 -8.61 -11.75 47.43
CA SER A 521 -9.84 -11.23 48.03
C SER A 521 -10.27 -11.94 49.31
N ASP A 522 -9.80 -13.17 49.52
CA ASP A 522 -10.13 -13.97 50.68
C ASP A 522 -9.07 -13.77 51.79
N GLY A 523 -8.10 -12.86 51.57
CA GLY A 523 -7.03 -12.55 52.51
C GLY A 523 -5.85 -13.50 52.46
N LYS A 524 -5.83 -14.47 51.53
CA LYS A 524 -4.76 -15.45 51.39
C LYS A 524 -3.53 -14.82 50.73
N ALA A 525 -2.37 -15.04 51.34
CA ALA A 525 -1.07 -14.65 50.79
C ALA A 525 -0.77 -15.38 49.46
N LEU A 526 -0.27 -14.65 48.47
CA LEU A 526 0.05 -15.19 47.16
C LEU A 526 1.57 -15.32 46.97
N ALA A 527 2.08 -16.53 47.18
CA ALA A 527 3.48 -16.86 46.98
C ALA A 527 3.88 -17.05 45.51
N ASN A 528 5.16 -16.87 45.21
CA ASN A 528 5.77 -17.08 43.90
C ASN A 528 5.11 -16.23 42.79
N LYS A 529 4.71 -14.98 43.10
CA LYS A 529 4.12 -14.04 42.14
C LYS A 529 5.08 -12.89 41.85
N PRO A 530 5.33 -12.56 40.56
CA PRO A 530 6.19 -11.43 40.21
C PRO A 530 5.46 -10.11 40.50
N VAL A 531 6.13 -9.20 41.21
CA VAL A 531 5.68 -7.83 41.45
C VAL A 531 6.70 -6.90 40.85
N ASN A 532 6.23 -6.03 39.95
CA ASN A 532 7.03 -5.02 39.29
C ASN A 532 7.06 -3.77 40.16
N PHE A 533 8.26 -3.29 40.49
CA PHE A 533 8.48 -2.01 41.16
C PHE A 533 9.04 -0.99 40.16
N THR A 534 8.71 0.27 40.37
CA THR A 534 9.38 1.39 39.71
C THR A 534 9.81 2.39 40.78
N PHE A 535 11.11 2.61 40.87
CA PHE A 535 11.74 3.47 41.85
C PHE A 535 12.86 4.26 41.19
N ASP A 536 12.87 5.59 41.37
CA ASP A 536 13.90 6.49 40.83
C ASP A 536 14.15 6.32 39.31
N GLY A 537 13.08 6.13 38.56
CA GLY A 537 13.12 5.92 37.11
C GLY A 537 13.57 4.53 36.65
N LYS A 538 13.96 3.65 37.59
CA LYS A 538 14.37 2.26 37.31
C LYS A 538 13.24 1.28 37.61
N SER A 539 13.18 0.21 36.83
CA SER A 539 12.21 -0.87 37.00
C SER A 539 12.87 -2.11 37.55
N TYR A 540 12.22 -2.73 38.53
CA TYR A 540 12.67 -3.94 39.20
C TYR A 540 11.53 -4.95 39.19
N GLN A 541 11.84 -6.24 39.15
CA GLN A 541 10.84 -7.30 39.29
C GLN A 541 11.35 -8.31 40.29
N ASN A 542 10.63 -8.44 41.40
CA ASN A 542 10.94 -9.40 42.44
C ASN A 542 9.72 -10.29 42.68
N THR A 543 9.96 -11.48 43.23
CA THR A 543 8.93 -12.49 43.43
C THR A 543 8.53 -12.57 44.90
N THR A 544 7.23 -12.74 45.17
CA THR A 544 6.72 -12.89 46.53
C THR A 544 7.15 -14.21 47.19
N ASP A 545 7.46 -14.13 48.48
CA ASP A 545 7.77 -15.28 49.34
C ASP A 545 6.52 -16.09 49.74
N ALA A 546 6.68 -17.09 50.61
CA ALA A 546 5.59 -17.92 51.13
C ALA A 546 4.47 -17.11 51.85
N ASN A 547 4.81 -15.95 52.40
CA ASN A 547 3.88 -15.03 53.06
C ASN A 547 3.28 -13.99 52.11
N GLY A 548 3.55 -14.11 50.80
CA GLY A 548 3.10 -13.17 49.78
C GLY A 548 3.85 -11.84 49.82
N THR A 549 4.97 -11.76 50.55
CA THR A 549 5.75 -10.53 50.73
C THR A 549 6.90 -10.48 49.73
N VAL A 550 7.15 -9.31 49.18
CA VAL A 550 8.24 -9.05 48.25
C VAL A 550 8.96 -7.78 48.70
N GLY A 551 10.29 -7.82 48.69
CA GLY A 551 11.15 -6.71 49.07
C GLY A 551 11.81 -6.04 47.87
N LEU A 552 12.06 -4.74 47.96
CA LEU A 552 12.95 -3.97 47.07
C LEU A 552 14.00 -3.27 47.94
N LEU A 553 15.29 -3.51 47.67
CA LEU A 553 16.36 -2.74 48.31
C LEU A 553 16.29 -1.27 47.86
N ILE A 554 16.17 -0.35 48.80
CA ILE A 554 16.18 1.09 48.54
C ILE A 554 17.59 1.60 48.73
N ASP A 555 18.21 2.05 47.62
CA ASP A 555 19.54 2.62 47.58
C ASP A 555 19.51 3.90 46.74
N VAL A 556 19.73 5.04 47.39
CA VAL A 556 19.79 6.38 46.79
C VAL A 556 21.08 7.09 47.19
N THR A 557 21.59 7.95 46.31
CA THR A 557 22.80 8.74 46.55
C THR A 557 22.66 9.73 47.70
N SER A 558 21.48 10.37 47.82
CA SER A 558 21.18 11.32 48.89
C SER A 558 19.75 11.12 49.44
N PRO A 559 19.50 11.48 50.72
CA PRO A 559 18.15 11.47 51.28
C PRO A 559 17.19 12.30 50.44
N LYS A 560 16.06 11.72 50.07
CA LYS A 560 15.06 12.36 49.22
C LYS A 560 13.68 11.76 49.43
N VAL A 561 12.66 12.56 49.13
CA VAL A 561 11.29 12.05 48.96
C VAL A 561 11.10 11.70 47.49
N THR A 562 10.79 10.44 47.19
CA THR A 562 10.58 10.00 45.81
C THR A 562 9.42 9.01 45.70
N LYS A 563 8.82 8.90 44.51
CA LYS A 563 7.66 8.03 44.28
C LYS A 563 8.13 6.60 44.02
N LEU A 564 7.58 5.66 44.78
CA LEU A 564 7.69 4.22 44.53
C LEU A 564 6.33 3.71 44.04
N THR A 565 6.30 3.00 42.91
CA THR A 565 5.11 2.28 42.45
C THR A 565 5.37 0.79 42.41
N TYR A 566 4.34 0.00 42.66
CA TYR A 566 4.40 -1.46 42.63
C TYR A 566 3.14 -2.04 42.00
N LYS A 567 3.29 -3.09 41.19
CA LYS A 567 2.21 -3.68 40.41
C LYS A 567 2.37 -5.19 40.27
N PHE A 568 1.30 -5.90 40.58
CA PHE A 568 1.11 -7.29 40.19
C PHE A 568 0.22 -7.29 38.94
N GLU A 569 0.77 -7.75 37.81
CA GLU A 569 0.08 -7.74 36.51
C GLU A 569 -1.17 -8.66 36.45
N GLY A 570 -1.36 -9.51 37.46
CA GLY A 570 -2.36 -10.57 37.43
C GLY A 570 -1.87 -11.80 36.68
N ASP A 571 -2.67 -12.87 36.74
CA ASP A 571 -2.45 -14.10 35.98
C ASP A 571 -3.80 -14.71 35.55
N ASN A 572 -3.82 -15.98 35.16
CA ASN A 572 -5.06 -16.67 34.75
C ASN A 572 -6.11 -16.76 35.86
N LYS A 573 -5.70 -16.76 37.14
CA LYS A 573 -6.57 -16.92 38.30
C LYS A 573 -6.79 -15.62 39.07
N TYR A 574 -5.80 -14.74 39.10
CA TYR A 574 -5.81 -13.54 39.92
C TYR A 574 -5.81 -12.28 39.05
N ASP A 575 -6.58 -11.29 39.46
CA ASP A 575 -6.68 -10.00 38.78
C ASP A 575 -5.47 -9.10 39.09
N VAL A 576 -5.31 -8.07 38.26
CA VAL A 576 -4.27 -7.04 38.43
C VAL A 576 -4.49 -6.26 39.73
N SER A 577 -3.41 -5.92 40.42
CA SER A 577 -3.42 -4.92 41.49
C SER A 577 -2.17 -4.07 41.42
N SER A 578 -2.29 -2.82 41.88
CA SER A 578 -1.17 -1.88 41.91
C SER A 578 -1.33 -0.93 43.08
N GLY A 579 -0.23 -0.32 43.48
CA GLY A 579 -0.21 0.76 44.45
C GLY A 579 0.99 1.67 44.22
N SER A 580 0.99 2.78 44.95
CA SER A 580 2.07 3.75 44.93
C SER A 580 2.20 4.42 46.28
N VAL A 581 3.39 4.88 46.60
CA VAL A 581 3.70 5.62 47.82
C VAL A 581 4.70 6.73 47.52
N SER A 582 4.55 7.88 48.18
CA SER A 582 5.62 8.87 48.27
C SER A 582 6.52 8.45 49.43
N LEU A 583 7.71 7.98 49.11
CA LEU A 583 8.64 7.36 50.04
C LEU A 583 9.69 8.39 50.48
N ASP A 584 9.72 8.70 51.77
CA ASP A 584 10.72 9.57 52.41
C ASP A 584 11.93 8.72 52.83
N VAL A 585 13.02 8.81 52.06
CA VAL A 585 14.24 8.04 52.29
C VAL A 585 15.20 8.84 53.17
N LYS A 586 15.46 8.35 54.39
CA LYS A 586 16.33 8.97 55.39
C LYS A 586 17.73 8.36 55.41
N SER A 587 18.71 9.06 56.00
CA SER A 587 20.06 8.56 56.26
C SER A 587 20.39 8.68 57.75
N ASP A 588 21.12 7.71 58.29
CA ASP A 588 21.66 7.68 59.65
C ASP A 588 23.05 8.34 59.75
N LYS A 589 23.74 8.55 58.63
CA LYS A 589 25.08 9.15 58.57
C LYS A 589 25.01 10.67 58.45
N ILE A 590 24.64 11.36 59.53
CA ILE A 590 24.47 12.82 59.56
C ILE A 590 25.69 13.51 60.21
N PHE A 591 26.16 14.59 59.60
CA PHE A 591 27.30 15.39 60.08
C PHE A 591 26.86 16.79 60.46
N THR A 592 27.11 17.17 61.71
CA THR A 592 26.86 18.53 62.17
C THR A 592 27.81 19.52 61.51
N PHE A 593 27.39 20.79 61.42
CA PHE A 593 28.26 21.84 60.90
C PHE A 593 29.62 21.90 61.62
N LYS A 594 29.65 21.69 62.94
CA LYS A 594 30.89 21.62 63.74
C LYS A 594 31.79 20.46 63.35
N HIS A 595 31.22 19.30 63.02
CA HIS A 595 32.00 18.16 62.52
C HIS A 595 32.69 18.49 61.19
N ILE A 596 31.98 19.17 60.29
CA ILE A 596 32.51 19.56 58.97
C ILE A 596 33.65 20.59 59.12
N LEU A 597 33.48 21.60 59.98
CA LEU A 597 34.53 22.58 60.29
C LEU A 597 35.81 21.91 60.83
N ALA A 598 35.67 20.99 61.78
CA ALA A 598 36.82 20.25 62.33
C ALA A 598 37.52 19.40 61.25
N GLY A 599 36.77 18.82 60.32
CA GLY A 599 37.31 18.13 59.15
C GLY A 599 38.07 19.07 58.21
N ALA A 600 37.54 20.27 57.97
CA ALA A 600 38.13 21.25 57.06
C ALA A 600 39.49 21.74 57.57
N THR A 601 39.58 22.06 58.87
CA THR A 601 40.85 22.39 59.54
C THR A 601 41.88 21.26 59.41
N LYS A 602 41.46 20.01 59.67
CA LYS A 602 42.35 18.84 59.51
C LYS A 602 42.84 18.69 58.07
N LEU A 603 41.96 18.87 57.10
CA LEU A 603 42.30 18.75 55.69
C LEU A 603 43.27 19.86 55.25
N ARG A 604 43.01 21.12 55.61
CA ARG A 604 43.93 22.23 55.32
C ARG A 604 45.33 21.95 55.87
N ASN A 605 45.43 21.62 57.17
CA ASN A 605 46.71 21.31 57.81
C ASN A 605 47.45 20.17 57.12
N TYR A 606 46.72 19.16 56.66
CA TYR A 606 47.31 18.05 55.92
C TYR A 606 47.87 18.52 54.57
N VAL A 607 47.12 19.29 53.80
CA VAL A 607 47.55 19.79 52.48
C VAL A 607 48.74 20.73 52.63
N GLU A 608 48.71 21.68 53.57
CA GLU A 608 49.82 22.62 53.82
C GLU A 608 51.11 21.91 54.23
N LYS A 609 51.00 20.79 54.96
CA LYS A 609 52.17 19.99 55.38
C LYS A 609 52.72 19.10 54.26
N ASN A 610 51.87 18.55 53.41
CA ASN A 610 52.25 17.46 52.49
C ASN A 610 52.21 17.85 51.01
N HIS A 611 51.71 19.05 50.68
CA HIS A 611 51.46 19.53 49.31
C HIS A 611 50.66 18.57 48.43
N LYS A 612 49.79 17.74 49.05
CA LYS A 612 48.95 16.75 48.37
C LYS A 612 47.67 16.49 49.15
N MET A 613 46.68 15.92 48.46
CA MET A 613 45.37 15.61 49.02
C MET A 613 45.42 14.32 49.86
N ALA A 614 44.70 14.27 50.99
CA ALA A 614 44.58 13.05 51.79
C ALA A 614 43.79 11.97 51.02
N ALA A 615 44.05 10.68 51.23
CA ALA A 615 43.23 9.62 50.61
C ALA A 615 41.84 9.50 51.25
N THR A 616 41.78 9.64 52.58
CA THR A 616 40.57 9.55 53.40
C THR A 616 40.67 10.50 54.59
N ILE A 617 39.53 10.88 55.18
CA ILE A 617 39.46 11.64 56.44
C ILE A 617 38.52 10.94 57.40
N SER A 618 38.84 11.04 58.69
CA SER A 618 37.96 10.58 59.77
C SER A 618 37.35 11.78 60.49
N ILE A 619 36.02 11.87 60.43
CA ILE A 619 35.22 12.91 61.09
C ILE A 619 34.19 12.22 61.96
N ASN A 620 34.13 12.58 63.25
CA ASN A 620 33.22 11.97 64.22
C ASN A 620 33.24 10.43 64.22
N GLY A 621 34.44 9.82 64.18
CA GLY A 621 34.61 8.36 64.15
C GLY A 621 34.31 7.68 62.79
N ILE A 622 33.73 8.39 61.82
CA ILE A 622 33.39 7.85 60.50
C ILE A 622 34.53 8.18 59.53
N LYS A 623 35.14 7.14 58.97
CA LYS A 623 36.13 7.23 57.89
C LYS A 623 35.41 7.40 56.55
N MET A 624 35.75 8.44 55.79
CA MET A 624 35.17 8.71 54.47
C MET A 624 36.26 9.11 53.45
N ASN A 625 35.95 8.93 52.16
CA ASN A 625 36.83 9.39 51.08
C ASN A 625 36.77 10.92 50.94
N MET A 626 37.76 11.51 50.25
CA MET A 626 37.81 12.97 50.06
C MET A 626 36.66 13.52 49.23
N SER A 627 36.13 12.76 48.27
CA SER A 627 35.01 13.18 47.44
C SER A 627 33.74 13.42 48.26
N SER A 628 33.41 12.49 49.16
CA SER A 628 32.31 12.61 50.11
C SER A 628 32.54 13.78 51.08
N PHE A 629 33.77 13.97 51.54
CA PHE A 629 34.08 15.11 52.40
C PHE A 629 34.01 16.44 51.64
N GLY A 630 34.41 16.47 50.36
CA GLY A 630 34.25 17.61 49.47
C GLY A 630 32.79 18.03 49.32
N TYR A 631 31.86 17.07 49.21
CA TYR A 631 30.43 17.35 49.23
C TYR A 631 29.98 18.00 50.56
N LEU A 632 30.41 17.43 51.70
CA LEU A 632 30.09 18.00 53.02
C LEU A 632 30.59 19.44 53.17
N MET A 633 31.82 19.73 52.72
CA MET A 633 32.37 21.08 52.74
C MET A 633 31.61 22.05 51.83
N ALA A 634 31.27 21.62 50.60
CA ALA A 634 30.52 22.44 49.66
C ALA A 634 29.10 22.77 50.19
N LYS A 635 28.37 21.77 50.70
CA LYS A 635 27.06 21.98 51.34
C LYS A 635 27.14 22.87 52.58
N ALA A 636 28.20 22.76 53.37
CA ALA A 636 28.41 23.65 54.51
C ALA A 636 28.56 25.12 54.06
N ILE A 637 29.29 25.39 52.97
CA ILE A 637 29.45 26.75 52.41
C ILE A 637 28.14 27.26 51.80
N GLU A 638 27.39 26.42 51.09
CA GLU A 638 26.05 26.77 50.57
C GLU A 638 25.08 27.13 51.71
N ASN A 639 25.05 26.33 52.78
CA ASN A 639 24.25 26.60 53.97
C ASN A 639 24.64 27.95 54.60
N LEU A 640 25.93 28.25 54.69
CA LEU A 640 26.44 29.53 55.19
C LEU A 640 26.05 30.72 54.30
N ASN A 641 25.98 30.55 52.98
CA ASN A 641 25.46 31.58 52.07
C ASN A 641 24.00 31.94 52.40
N SER A 642 23.25 30.98 52.95
CA SER A 642 21.88 31.17 53.44
C SER A 642 21.80 31.48 54.95
N SER A 643 22.92 31.79 55.61
CA SER A 643 23.01 32.00 57.06
C SER A 643 22.50 30.83 57.92
N LYS A 644 22.66 29.59 57.43
CA LYS A 644 22.27 28.35 58.12
C LYS A 644 23.48 27.51 58.48
N THR A 645 23.39 26.80 59.61
CA THR A 645 24.39 25.81 60.07
C THR A 645 23.78 24.41 60.12
N SER A 646 22.92 24.11 59.14
CA SER A 646 22.18 22.84 59.09
C SER A 646 23.10 21.64 59.02
N ASP A 647 22.70 20.56 59.69
CA ASP A 647 23.36 19.27 59.56
C ASP A 647 23.27 18.77 58.11
N VAL A 648 24.30 18.05 57.66
CA VAL A 648 24.42 17.54 56.30
C VAL A 648 24.53 16.03 56.35
N ALA A 649 23.65 15.34 55.62
CA ALA A 649 23.77 13.89 55.46
C ALA A 649 24.95 13.55 54.56
N LEU A 650 25.69 12.49 54.92
CA LEU A 650 26.76 11.96 54.11
C LEU A 650 26.20 11.36 52.82
N VAL A 651 26.74 11.84 51.70
CA VAL A 651 26.57 11.24 50.39
C VAL A 651 27.81 10.42 50.09
N ASP A 652 27.64 9.16 49.69
CA ASP A 652 28.75 8.36 49.19
C ASP A 652 29.07 8.83 47.76
N VAL A 653 30.23 9.47 47.60
CA VAL A 653 30.66 10.05 46.35
C VAL A 653 31.80 9.20 45.83
N SER A 654 31.73 8.81 44.56
CA SER A 654 32.76 7.97 43.95
C SER A 654 34.18 8.52 44.20
N SER A 655 35.08 7.64 44.67
CA SER A 655 36.49 7.94 44.89
C SER A 655 37.32 7.98 43.60
N THR A 656 36.74 7.55 42.46
CA THR A 656 37.41 7.49 41.16
C THR A 656 37.29 8.81 40.40
N TYR A 657 38.01 9.83 40.86
CA TYR A 657 38.31 10.99 40.01
C TYR A 657 39.74 10.84 39.49
N LYS A 658 39.93 10.79 38.17
CA LYS A 658 41.28 10.90 37.60
C LYS A 658 41.71 12.36 37.77
N ASN A 659 42.83 12.60 38.45
CA ASN A 659 43.49 13.91 38.46
C ASN A 659 44.09 14.15 37.06
N MET A 660 43.23 14.52 36.08
CA MET A 660 43.57 14.64 34.65
C MET A 660 44.06 16.04 34.26
N GLY A 661 44.21 16.97 35.20
CA GLY A 661 44.52 18.36 34.87
C GLY A 661 45.47 19.00 35.86
N ASN A 662 46.47 19.70 35.32
CA ASN A 662 47.28 20.62 36.11
C ASN A 662 46.41 21.82 36.51
N SER A 663 46.41 22.15 37.81
CA SER A 663 45.79 23.39 38.25
C SER A 663 46.57 24.58 37.68
N SER A 664 45.85 25.54 37.11
CA SER A 664 46.42 26.80 36.60
C SER A 664 45.55 27.96 37.07
N VAL A 665 45.90 28.54 38.22
CA VAL A 665 45.22 29.72 38.77
C VAL A 665 46.19 30.89 38.92
N ASN A 666 45.72 32.12 38.70
CA ASN A 666 46.57 33.32 38.66
C ASN A 666 46.12 34.46 39.60
N ALA A 667 45.18 34.21 40.51
CA ALA A 667 44.68 35.16 41.49
C ALA A 667 43.94 34.46 42.65
N ASP A 668 43.61 35.20 43.70
CA ASP A 668 42.78 34.72 44.81
C ASP A 668 41.30 34.59 44.42
N LEU A 669 40.61 33.58 44.97
CA LEU A 669 39.19 33.38 44.71
C LEU A 669 38.33 34.21 45.67
N ASN A 670 37.57 35.16 45.15
CA ASN A 670 36.71 36.02 45.96
C ASN A 670 35.49 35.28 46.53
N LYS A 671 34.84 35.89 47.54
CA LYS A 671 33.68 35.33 48.25
C LYS A 671 32.59 34.74 47.36
N ASN A 672 32.13 35.52 46.40
CA ASN A 672 31.03 35.09 45.53
C ASN A 672 31.46 33.88 44.67
N LYS A 673 32.72 33.83 44.27
CA LYS A 673 33.25 32.82 43.36
C LYS A 673 33.48 31.46 44.02
N TYR A 674 33.90 31.40 45.29
CA TYR A 674 33.99 30.09 45.97
C TYR A 674 32.62 29.60 46.50
N ILE A 675 31.64 30.48 46.66
CA ILE A 675 30.24 30.08 46.90
C ILE A 675 29.65 29.48 45.62
N GLU A 676 29.85 30.13 44.47
CA GLU A 676 29.48 29.61 43.15
C GLU A 676 30.12 28.23 42.90
N LEU A 677 31.41 28.08 43.20
CA LEU A 677 32.13 26.80 43.17
C LEU A 677 31.45 25.72 44.04
N SER A 678 31.00 26.09 45.23
CA SER A 678 30.33 25.16 46.16
C SER A 678 29.00 24.67 45.62
N ASN A 679 28.19 25.57 45.04
CA ASN A 679 26.91 25.21 44.41
C ASN A 679 27.11 24.29 43.20
N ILE A 680 28.08 24.61 42.34
CA ILE A 680 28.44 23.76 41.18
C ILE A 680 28.81 22.36 41.65
N LEU A 681 29.59 22.25 42.73
CA LEU A 681 30.00 20.97 43.30
C LEU A 681 28.81 20.18 43.84
N THR A 682 27.93 20.79 44.62
CA THR A 682 26.77 20.09 45.19
C THR A 682 25.82 19.59 44.12
N ASP A 683 25.48 20.45 43.15
CA ASP A 683 24.56 20.11 42.06
C ASP A 683 25.12 18.98 41.21
N PHE A 684 26.40 19.07 40.84
CA PHE A 684 27.05 18.05 40.02
C PHE A 684 27.16 16.71 40.75
N ILE A 685 27.45 16.70 42.05
CA ILE A 685 27.54 15.47 42.84
C ILE A 685 26.17 14.83 43.00
N GLU A 686 25.13 15.62 43.26
CA GLU A 686 23.75 15.13 43.39
C GLU A 686 23.24 14.55 42.06
N GLU A 687 23.67 15.12 40.93
CA GLU A 687 23.31 14.63 39.60
C GLU A 687 24.16 13.42 39.15
N LYS A 688 25.48 13.46 39.36
CA LYS A 688 26.43 12.52 38.73
C LYS A 688 27.04 11.49 39.70
N GLY A 689 26.83 11.62 41.01
CA GLY A 689 27.40 10.72 42.03
C GLY A 689 28.93 10.75 42.13
N ARG A 690 29.60 11.75 41.54
CA ARG A 690 31.06 11.89 41.49
C ARG A 690 31.46 13.37 41.44
N LEU A 691 32.72 13.66 41.75
CA LEU A 691 33.30 15.00 41.56
C LEU A 691 33.47 15.36 40.07
N PRO A 692 33.39 16.66 39.71
CA PRO A 692 33.88 17.18 38.43
C PRO A 692 35.38 16.87 38.24
N TYR A 693 35.83 16.69 36.99
CA TYR A 693 37.26 16.48 36.72
C TYR A 693 38.11 17.75 36.89
N TYR A 694 37.49 18.91 36.68
CA TYR A 694 38.01 20.25 36.97
C TYR A 694 36.82 21.21 36.98
N ILE A 695 37.02 22.39 37.58
CA ILE A 695 36.08 23.51 37.48
C ILE A 695 36.84 24.71 36.94
N THR A 696 36.35 25.28 35.84
CA THR A 696 36.90 26.50 35.26
C THR A 696 36.31 27.70 35.99
N THR A 697 37.18 28.60 36.44
CA THR A 697 36.83 29.84 37.13
C THR A 697 37.48 31.03 36.41
N ASP A 698 37.11 32.26 36.81
CA ASP A 698 37.68 33.49 36.23
C ASP A 698 39.19 33.65 36.49
N ILE A 699 39.71 32.93 37.49
CA ILE A 699 41.14 32.92 37.84
C ILE A 699 41.90 31.76 37.18
N GLY A 700 41.19 30.88 36.46
CA GLY A 700 41.74 29.73 35.75
C GLY A 700 41.12 28.39 36.17
N GLN A 701 41.80 27.29 35.84
CA GLN A 701 41.28 25.93 35.98
C GLN A 701 41.66 25.32 37.33
N MET A 702 40.67 24.86 38.10
CA MET A 702 40.84 24.23 39.41
C MET A 702 40.62 22.72 39.33
N SER A 703 41.63 21.93 39.70
CA SER A 703 41.51 20.49 39.87
C SER A 703 40.75 20.13 41.16
N PRO A 704 40.31 18.86 41.33
CA PRO A 704 39.67 18.39 42.55
C PRO A 704 40.41 18.67 43.81
N ASN A 705 41.73 18.49 43.77
CA ASN A 705 42.57 18.75 44.92
C ASN A 705 42.54 20.25 45.28
N LEU A 706 42.60 21.12 44.27
CA LEU A 706 42.69 22.56 44.49
C LEU A 706 41.38 23.16 45.00
N TYR A 707 40.23 22.81 44.41
CA TYR A 707 38.96 23.36 44.90
C TYR A 707 38.62 22.82 46.29
N MET A 708 38.89 21.54 46.60
CA MET A 708 38.64 21.00 47.95
C MET A 708 39.53 21.67 49.01
N TYR A 709 40.79 21.97 48.65
CA TYR A 709 41.67 22.76 49.50
C TYR A 709 41.19 24.22 49.66
N CYS A 710 40.69 24.84 48.60
CA CYS A 710 40.05 26.16 48.69
C CYS A 710 38.86 26.15 49.65
N LEU A 711 37.96 25.15 49.55
CA LEU A 711 36.80 25.03 50.45
C LEU A 711 37.24 24.80 51.90
N SER A 712 38.28 23.98 52.12
CA SER A 712 38.78 23.70 53.47
C SER A 712 39.37 24.95 54.12
N LYS A 713 40.09 25.79 53.37
CA LYS A 713 40.57 27.10 53.84
C LYS A 713 39.43 28.06 54.17
N ALA A 714 38.39 28.10 53.33
CA ALA A 714 37.23 28.97 53.57
C ALA A 714 36.50 28.60 54.87
N LEU A 715 36.29 27.30 55.10
CA LEU A 715 35.65 26.79 56.31
C LEU A 715 36.54 26.91 57.54
N ASP A 716 37.85 26.68 57.43
CA ASP A 716 38.76 26.90 58.55
C ASP A 716 38.81 28.39 58.96
N PHE A 717 38.84 29.31 57.99
CA PHE A 717 38.73 30.75 58.29
C PHE A 717 37.43 31.05 59.03
N TYR A 718 36.31 30.45 58.63
CA TYR A 718 35.03 30.59 59.32
C TYR A 718 35.11 30.12 60.78
N SER A 719 35.77 28.99 61.06
CA SER A 719 35.96 28.47 62.43
C SER A 719 36.61 29.50 63.37
N ASN A 720 37.44 30.39 62.84
CA ASN A 720 38.19 31.38 63.63
C ASN A 720 37.53 32.77 63.65
N MET A 721 36.89 33.17 62.56
CA MET A 721 36.42 34.55 62.34
C MET A 721 34.89 34.67 62.37
N ASN A 722 34.17 33.55 62.50
CA ASN A 722 32.71 33.44 62.45
C ASN A 722 32.07 34.16 61.24
N ARG A 723 32.81 34.23 60.14
CA ARG A 723 32.38 34.77 58.84
C ARG A 723 33.19 34.13 57.73
N LEU A 724 32.61 34.02 56.54
CA LEU A 724 33.33 33.59 55.35
C LEU A 724 34.37 34.66 54.91
N PRO A 725 35.56 34.26 54.40
CA PRO A 725 36.60 35.21 54.00
C PRO A 725 36.23 36.00 52.74
N ASN A 726 36.70 37.23 52.60
CA ASN A 726 36.45 38.00 51.37
C ASN A 726 37.17 37.40 50.15
N TYR A 727 38.32 36.76 50.40
CA TYR A 727 39.15 36.06 49.42
C TYR A 727 39.75 34.82 50.07
N VAL A 728 39.83 33.72 49.33
CA VAL A 728 40.63 32.56 49.73
C VAL A 728 41.94 32.62 48.96
N THR A 729 43.04 32.71 49.70
CA THR A 729 44.39 32.76 49.13
C THR A 729 44.94 31.34 48.99
N PHE A 730 45.41 30.98 47.81
CA PHE A 730 46.05 29.69 47.53
C PHE A 730 46.86 29.78 46.22
N ASP A 731 47.90 28.97 46.11
CA ASP A 731 48.67 28.80 44.87
C ASP A 731 48.32 27.44 44.26
N ALA A 732 48.35 27.33 42.93
CA ALA A 732 48.17 26.05 42.25
C ALA A 732 49.15 24.99 42.81
N LYS A 733 50.38 25.39 43.15
CA LYS A 733 51.42 24.50 43.71
C LYS A 733 51.12 23.97 45.13
N ASP A 734 50.11 24.52 45.82
CA ASP A 734 49.76 24.05 47.16
C ASP A 734 49.22 22.62 47.14
N VAL A 735 48.81 22.12 45.97
CA VAL A 735 48.38 20.75 45.74
C VAL A 735 49.16 20.10 44.60
N GLU A 736 49.31 18.78 44.69
CA GLU A 736 49.95 17.94 43.67
C GLU A 736 49.37 18.21 42.26
N GLY A 737 50.26 18.55 41.31
CA GLY A 737 49.92 18.82 39.91
C GLY A 737 49.75 20.30 39.51
N GLY A 738 49.96 21.29 40.39
CA GLY A 738 49.80 22.71 40.03
C GLY A 738 51.04 23.43 39.48
N SER A 739 50.84 24.50 38.69
CA SER A 739 51.91 25.37 38.14
C SER A 739 51.54 26.87 38.21
N SER A 740 52.51 27.76 38.55
CA SER A 740 52.29 29.22 38.77
C SER A 740 52.66 30.11 37.56
N ILE A 741 52.03 31.29 37.41
CA ILE A 741 52.35 32.33 36.39
C ILE A 741 52.38 33.73 37.05
N THR A 742 53.45 34.53 36.90
CA THR A 742 53.63 35.86 37.54
C THR A 742 53.49 37.06 36.57
N LYS A 743 52.44 37.89 36.73
CA LYS A 743 52.24 39.23 36.11
C LYS A 743 51.76 40.24 37.18
N LYS A 744 52.24 41.50 37.20
CA LYS A 744 51.88 42.55 38.20
C LYS A 744 51.08 43.71 37.58
N GLY A 745 50.42 44.55 38.39
CA GLY A 745 49.65 45.70 37.88
C GLY A 745 48.24 45.32 37.39
N ASN A 746 47.53 46.27 36.76
CA ASN A 746 46.13 46.07 36.37
C ASN A 746 46.04 45.16 35.13
N ALA A 747 45.43 43.97 35.31
CA ALA A 747 45.25 42.96 34.26
C ALA A 747 44.56 43.53 32.99
N SER A 748 43.59 44.43 33.15
CA SER A 748 42.85 45.04 32.04
C SER A 748 43.67 46.04 31.21
N GLN A 749 44.82 46.48 31.74
CA GLN A 749 45.69 47.45 31.08
C GLN A 749 46.89 46.78 30.39
N TYR A 750 46.88 45.45 30.26
CA TYR A 750 47.89 44.70 29.52
C TYR A 750 47.73 44.83 28.00
N LYS A 751 48.19 45.95 27.46
CA LYS A 751 48.12 46.27 26.03
C LYS A 751 49.20 47.28 25.64
N LYS A 752 49.47 47.36 24.33
CA LYS A 752 50.41 48.28 23.72
C LYS A 752 50.14 49.72 24.19
N GLY A 753 51.19 50.42 24.60
CA GLY A 753 51.15 51.77 25.17
C GLY A 753 51.04 51.80 26.70
N LEU A 754 50.49 50.77 27.34
CA LEU A 754 50.25 50.71 28.79
C LEU A 754 51.13 49.67 29.49
N ASN A 755 50.59 48.50 29.84
CA ASN A 755 51.37 47.38 30.37
C ASN A 755 51.66 46.39 29.23
N GLU A 756 52.82 46.50 28.59
CA GLU A 756 53.14 45.73 27.38
C GLU A 756 54.16 44.64 27.71
N VAL A 757 53.78 43.37 27.56
CA VAL A 757 54.72 42.25 27.67
C VAL A 757 55.62 42.27 26.45
N GLN A 758 56.93 42.42 26.66
CA GLN A 758 57.93 42.43 25.62
C GLN A 758 59.23 41.87 26.18
N ALA A 759 59.74 40.76 25.63
CA ALA A 759 61.08 40.29 25.98
C ALA A 759 62.11 41.05 25.14
N LEU A 760 63.05 41.75 25.79
CA LEU A 760 64.13 42.48 25.15
C LEU A 760 65.49 41.84 25.48
N ASN A 761 66.38 41.77 24.50
CA ASN A 761 67.77 41.35 24.71
C ASN A 761 68.63 42.51 25.25
N SER A 762 69.84 42.20 25.70
CA SER A 762 70.76 43.17 26.32
C SER A 762 71.09 44.37 25.43
N THR A 763 71.20 44.18 24.11
CA THR A 763 71.47 45.26 23.13
C THR A 763 70.26 46.17 22.95
N GLU A 764 69.04 45.63 23.02
CA GLU A 764 67.80 46.39 22.96
C GLU A 764 67.56 47.17 24.26
N ILE A 765 67.83 46.55 25.42
CA ILE A 765 67.75 47.18 26.73
C ILE A 765 68.70 48.39 26.80
N ALA A 766 69.94 48.25 26.32
CA ALA A 766 70.93 49.32 26.30
C ALA A 766 70.46 50.59 25.58
N LYS A 767 69.55 50.48 24.58
CA LYS A 767 68.97 51.65 23.88
C LYS A 767 68.13 52.53 24.81
N TYR A 768 67.45 51.93 25.79
CA TYR A 768 66.55 52.62 26.72
C TYR A 768 67.22 53.08 28.02
N LEU A 769 68.49 52.71 28.20
CA LEU A 769 69.38 53.19 29.26
C LEU A 769 70.19 54.43 28.83
N LYS A 770 70.33 54.68 27.52
CA LYS A 770 71.07 55.84 27.00
C LYS A 770 70.41 57.16 27.43
N SER A 771 71.21 58.02 28.06
CA SER A 771 70.88 59.43 28.30
C SER A 771 70.51 60.11 26.98
N SER A 772 69.48 60.95 27.00
CA SER A 772 69.11 61.80 25.87
C SER A 772 68.83 63.20 26.38
N GLY A 773 69.54 64.19 25.82
CA GLY A 773 69.48 65.60 26.22
C GLY A 773 70.31 65.92 27.48
N ASN A 774 70.69 67.20 27.62
CA ASN A 774 71.56 67.72 28.69
C ASN A 774 71.07 67.46 30.14
N ASP A 775 69.86 66.93 30.32
CA ASP A 775 69.20 66.81 31.63
C ASP A 775 69.22 65.40 32.24
N ALA A 776 69.57 64.34 31.49
CA ALA A 776 69.58 62.97 32.03
C ALA A 776 70.85 62.62 32.85
N LEU A 777 71.80 63.55 33.00
CA LEU A 777 73.06 63.35 33.75
C LEU A 777 73.38 64.48 34.74
N ASN A 778 72.40 65.30 35.11
CA ASN A 778 72.58 66.32 36.16
C ASN A 778 72.86 65.67 37.53
N ALA A 779 73.81 66.22 38.29
CA ALA A 779 74.22 65.69 39.59
C ALA A 779 73.04 65.49 40.56
N ALA A 780 72.09 66.43 40.60
CA ALA A 780 70.93 66.35 41.49
C ALA A 780 69.96 65.21 41.13
N ILE A 781 69.81 64.88 39.84
CA ILE A 781 68.98 63.75 39.39
C ILE A 781 69.63 62.42 39.79
N LYS A 782 70.95 62.28 39.61
CA LYS A 782 71.68 61.07 40.02
C LYS A 782 71.63 60.87 41.53
N GLU A 783 71.86 61.93 42.30
CA GLU A 783 71.79 61.88 43.75
C GLU A 783 70.40 61.46 44.24
N LEU A 784 69.34 62.05 43.69
CA LEU A 784 67.97 61.68 44.05
C LEU A 784 67.66 60.23 43.65
N ALA A 785 68.02 59.79 42.44
CA ALA A 785 67.79 58.42 41.99
C ALA A 785 68.47 57.39 42.91
N ASN A 786 69.72 57.65 43.30
CA ASN A 786 70.46 56.82 44.25
C ASN A 786 69.77 56.78 45.62
N ASN A 787 69.33 57.93 46.13
CA ASN A 787 68.62 58.01 47.42
C ASN A 787 67.28 57.26 47.40
N LEU A 788 66.48 57.40 46.33
CA LEU A 788 65.18 56.73 46.20
C LEU A 788 65.31 55.20 46.09
N THR A 789 66.39 54.73 45.48
CA THR A 789 66.59 53.30 45.21
C THR A 789 67.44 52.58 46.26
N LYS A 790 68.06 53.32 47.20
CA LYS A 790 68.86 52.78 48.30
C LYS A 790 68.09 51.71 49.09
N GLY A 791 68.72 50.55 49.28
CA GLY A 791 68.16 49.41 50.02
C GLY A 791 67.08 48.60 49.30
N LYS A 792 66.74 48.90 48.03
CA LYS A 792 65.73 48.16 47.26
C LYS A 792 66.39 47.10 46.37
N THR A 793 65.99 45.84 46.53
CA THR A 793 66.64 44.68 45.88
C THR A 793 66.03 44.29 44.53
N THR A 794 64.76 44.61 44.27
CA THR A 794 64.09 44.28 42.99
C THR A 794 63.96 45.49 42.08
N VAL A 795 63.98 45.25 40.77
CA VAL A 795 63.76 46.30 39.76
C VAL A 795 62.37 46.95 39.95
N TRP A 796 61.34 46.14 40.25
CA TRP A 796 59.99 46.64 40.57
C TRP A 796 60.01 47.64 41.74
N ALA A 797 60.64 47.27 42.87
CA ALA A 797 60.66 48.11 44.05
C ALA A 797 61.40 49.44 43.81
N LYS A 798 62.47 49.43 43.00
CA LYS A 798 63.19 50.66 42.59
C LYS A 798 62.31 51.53 41.69
N ALA A 799 61.67 50.94 40.67
CA ALA A 799 60.78 51.64 39.74
C ALA A 799 59.57 52.27 40.45
N GLU A 800 58.95 51.53 41.36
CA GLU A 800 57.80 52.01 42.14
C GLU A 800 58.17 53.17 43.06
N ALA A 801 59.37 53.15 43.67
CA ALA A 801 59.86 54.25 44.50
C ALA A 801 60.06 55.54 43.70
N ILE A 802 60.66 55.44 42.52
CA ILE A 802 60.84 56.58 41.61
C ILE A 802 59.49 57.14 41.16
N PHE A 803 58.60 56.26 40.69
CA PHE A 803 57.26 56.64 40.26
C PHE A 803 56.48 57.37 41.36
N ASN A 804 56.41 56.78 42.55
CA ASN A 804 55.69 57.36 43.69
C ASN A 804 56.29 58.71 44.08
N TRP A 805 57.62 58.83 44.14
CA TRP A 805 58.25 60.10 44.50
C TRP A 805 57.91 61.21 43.49
N VAL A 806 57.97 60.95 42.18
CA VAL A 806 57.60 61.97 41.18
C VAL A 806 56.13 62.33 41.30
N ARG A 807 55.23 61.34 41.44
CA ARG A 807 53.79 61.55 41.59
C ARG A 807 53.45 62.42 42.80
N ASP A 808 54.15 62.20 43.91
CA ASP A 808 53.81 62.82 45.19
C ASP A 808 54.53 64.16 45.42
N ASN A 809 55.62 64.44 44.69
CA ASN A 809 56.47 65.63 44.90
C ASN A 809 56.50 66.60 43.72
N VAL A 810 55.83 66.31 42.61
CA VAL A 810 55.75 67.20 41.45
C VAL A 810 54.30 67.58 41.20
N GLN A 811 54.00 68.87 41.24
CA GLN A 811 52.66 69.37 41.00
C GLN A 811 52.38 69.53 39.50
N TYR A 812 51.19 69.11 39.06
CA TYR A 812 50.78 69.30 37.67
C TYR A 812 50.48 70.78 37.34
N GLU A 813 51.07 71.30 36.28
CA GLU A 813 50.73 72.60 35.68
C GLU A 813 50.33 72.41 34.21
N TYR A 814 49.27 73.08 33.76
CA TYR A 814 48.78 72.96 32.39
C TYR A 814 49.46 73.97 31.45
N TYR A 815 50.22 73.47 30.49
CA TYR A 815 50.76 74.22 29.35
C TYR A 815 51.08 73.24 28.21
N ALA A 816 51.18 73.76 26.98
CA ALA A 816 51.63 72.97 25.84
C ALA A 816 53.13 72.70 25.96
N ASN A 817 53.56 71.51 25.51
CA ASN A 817 54.97 71.16 25.31
C ASN A 817 55.81 71.12 26.59
N THR A 818 57.05 70.61 26.55
CA THR A 818 57.92 70.65 27.74
C THR A 818 58.37 72.09 28.02
N LYS A 819 58.28 72.54 29.28
CA LYS A 819 58.78 73.86 29.69
C LYS A 819 60.03 73.75 30.56
N TYR A 820 60.05 72.79 31.47
CA TYR A 820 61.08 72.69 32.50
C TYR A 820 62.08 71.57 32.24
N LYS A 821 61.75 70.58 31.41
CA LYS A 821 62.55 69.35 31.22
C LYS A 821 62.81 68.65 32.56
N ALA A 822 63.65 67.61 32.60
CA ALA A 822 63.83 66.83 33.84
C ALA A 822 64.46 67.67 34.97
N THR A 823 65.50 68.45 34.69
CA THR A 823 66.24 69.26 35.69
C THR A 823 65.42 70.42 36.23
N GLY A 824 64.71 71.14 35.37
CA GLY A 824 63.80 72.20 35.78
C GLY A 824 62.61 71.63 36.56
N THR A 825 62.05 70.49 36.16
CA THR A 825 60.97 69.84 36.92
C THR A 825 61.43 69.41 38.31
N LEU A 826 62.65 68.88 38.43
CA LEU A 826 63.22 68.50 39.72
C LEU A 826 63.41 69.70 40.66
N SER A 827 63.88 70.82 40.14
CA SER A 827 64.16 72.04 40.92
C SER A 827 62.89 72.83 41.25
N LYS A 828 61.96 72.96 40.30
CA LYS A 828 60.71 73.72 40.46
C LYS A 828 59.59 72.93 41.14
N LYS A 829 59.70 71.60 41.21
CA LYS A 829 58.69 70.66 41.76
C LYS A 829 57.32 70.80 41.09
N ARG A 830 57.29 71.13 39.81
CA ARG A 830 56.08 71.28 39.02
C ARG A 830 56.32 71.08 37.53
N GLY A 831 55.29 70.68 36.81
CA GLY A 831 55.28 70.67 35.34
C GLY A 831 54.09 69.93 34.73
N ASN A 832 53.98 69.92 33.41
CA ASN A 832 52.93 69.19 32.71
C ASN A 832 53.27 67.69 32.54
N CYS A 833 52.49 66.98 31.72
CA CYS A 833 52.67 65.55 31.45
C CYS A 833 54.04 65.21 30.83
N CYS A 834 54.54 66.04 29.92
CA CYS A 834 55.85 65.85 29.30
C CYS A 834 56.97 66.00 30.33
N ASP A 835 56.85 66.98 31.22
CA ASP A 835 57.82 67.27 32.27
C ASP A 835 57.87 66.19 33.35
N HIS A 836 56.71 65.64 33.76
CA HIS A 836 56.65 64.46 34.64
C HIS A 836 57.30 63.24 33.99
N ALA A 837 56.97 62.95 32.72
CA ALA A 837 57.55 61.82 32.00
C ALA A 837 59.08 61.99 31.84
N ASN A 838 59.55 63.20 31.51
CA ASN A 838 60.98 63.53 31.42
C ASN A 838 61.70 63.24 32.74
N LEU A 839 61.13 63.63 33.88
CA LEU A 839 61.76 63.39 35.18
C LEU A 839 61.75 61.90 35.58
N ILE A 840 60.65 61.16 35.35
CA ILE A 840 60.62 59.70 35.60
C ILE A 840 61.69 59.00 34.77
N VAL A 841 61.73 59.27 33.46
CA VAL A 841 62.68 58.62 32.56
C VAL A 841 64.13 58.97 32.96
N ALA A 842 64.42 60.22 33.34
CA ALA A 842 65.74 60.62 33.80
C ALA A 842 66.15 59.92 35.11
N LEU A 843 65.25 59.85 36.10
CA LEU A 843 65.51 59.15 37.37
C LEU A 843 65.67 57.64 37.18
N CYS A 844 64.83 57.01 36.36
CA CYS A 844 64.95 55.59 36.04
C CYS A 844 66.28 55.27 35.37
N ARG A 845 66.68 56.05 34.35
CA ARG A 845 67.96 55.85 33.65
C ARG A 845 69.16 56.13 34.56
N ALA A 846 69.08 57.11 35.45
CA ALA A 846 70.12 57.36 36.46
C ALA A 846 70.26 56.23 37.50
N ALA A 847 69.24 55.37 37.63
CA ALA A 847 69.23 54.18 38.49
C ALA A 847 69.40 52.86 37.70
N ASP A 848 69.90 52.93 36.46
CA ASP A 848 70.07 51.79 35.54
C ASP A 848 68.77 51.01 35.24
N ILE A 849 67.62 51.69 35.23
CA ILE A 849 66.32 51.11 34.90
C ILE A 849 65.90 51.57 33.50
N PRO A 850 65.62 50.65 32.55
CA PRO A 850 65.22 51.03 31.21
C PRO A 850 63.86 51.71 31.22
N ALA A 851 63.78 52.90 30.63
CA ALA A 851 62.56 53.69 30.57
C ALA A 851 62.40 54.37 29.20
N ARG A 852 61.14 54.50 28.76
CA ARG A 852 60.77 55.12 27.48
C ARG A 852 59.55 56.02 27.62
N TYR A 853 59.26 56.81 26.60
CA TYR A 853 58.08 57.69 26.54
C TYR A 853 56.97 57.05 25.71
N SER A 854 55.74 57.21 26.15
CA SER A 854 54.52 56.89 25.42
C SER A 854 53.73 58.16 25.14
N HIS A 855 53.34 58.38 23.88
CA HIS A 855 52.50 59.51 23.47
C HIS A 855 51.19 58.98 22.88
N GLY A 856 50.07 59.33 23.50
CA GLY A 856 48.72 59.02 23.03
C GLY A 856 47.94 60.24 22.57
N LYS A 857 47.08 60.07 21.58
CA LYS A 857 45.98 61.00 21.25
C LYS A 857 44.66 60.49 21.83
N ASN A 858 43.68 61.37 21.97
CA ASN A 858 42.33 61.05 22.42
C ASN A 858 42.28 60.44 23.85
N CYS A 859 43.15 60.90 24.74
CA CYS A 859 43.13 60.50 26.13
C CYS A 859 41.99 61.24 26.84
N LYS A 860 40.95 60.49 27.22
CA LYS A 860 39.77 61.03 27.91
C LYS A 860 40.00 61.00 29.42
N PHE A 861 40.32 62.13 30.00
CA PHE A 861 40.54 62.29 31.43
C PHE A 861 39.24 62.23 32.23
N SER A 862 39.33 61.78 33.47
CA SER A 862 38.16 61.74 34.38
C SER A 862 37.59 63.14 34.66
N SER A 863 38.29 64.22 34.32
CA SER A 863 37.80 65.60 34.34
C SER A 863 36.88 65.95 33.16
N GLY A 864 36.75 65.09 32.16
CA GLY A 864 36.04 65.35 30.91
C GLY A 864 36.94 65.89 29.78
N LEU A 865 38.19 66.29 30.07
CA LEU A 865 39.15 66.74 29.06
C LEU A 865 39.53 65.60 28.11
N ASN A 866 39.48 65.86 26.80
CA ASN A 866 39.93 64.92 25.76
C ASN A 866 41.06 65.55 24.95
N THR A 867 42.30 65.11 25.19
CA THR A 867 43.50 65.73 24.60
C THR A 867 44.62 64.71 24.36
N GLY A 868 45.72 65.15 23.75
CA GLY A 868 46.96 64.37 23.70
C GLY A 868 47.61 64.30 25.08
N HIS A 869 48.22 63.16 25.40
CA HIS A 869 48.88 62.93 26.70
C HIS A 869 50.16 62.13 26.54
N VAL A 870 51.13 62.42 27.42
CA VAL A 870 52.43 61.77 27.44
C VAL A 870 52.71 61.20 28.82
N TRP A 871 53.14 59.93 28.87
CA TRP A 871 53.55 59.25 30.10
C TRP A 871 54.84 58.45 29.89
N ALA A 872 55.50 58.06 30.97
CA ALA A 872 56.64 57.16 30.91
C ALA A 872 56.18 55.68 30.92
N GLN A 873 56.99 54.79 30.36
CA GLN A 873 56.93 53.36 30.63
C GLN A 873 58.26 52.89 31.21
N ILE A 874 58.21 52.04 32.23
CA ILE A 874 59.37 51.49 32.92
C ILE A 874 59.42 49.97 32.69
N TYR A 875 60.58 49.44 32.28
CA TYR A 875 60.74 48.02 31.98
C TYR A 875 61.12 47.21 33.22
N VAL A 876 60.32 46.20 33.55
CA VAL A 876 60.54 45.28 34.69
C VAL A 876 60.17 43.85 34.29
N ASP A 877 61.10 42.91 34.41
CA ASP A 877 60.89 41.46 34.27
C ASP A 877 60.09 41.05 33.02
N GLY A 878 60.46 41.56 31.84
CA GLY A 878 59.82 41.21 30.56
C GLY A 878 58.56 42.03 30.22
N VAL A 879 58.26 43.07 31.00
CA VAL A 879 57.06 43.90 30.82
C VAL A 879 57.39 45.39 30.92
N TRP A 880 56.90 46.18 29.98
CA TRP A 880 56.83 47.63 30.07
C TRP A 880 55.61 48.04 30.88
N TYR A 881 55.80 48.62 32.06
CA TYR A 881 54.72 49.10 32.91
C TYR A 881 54.46 50.58 32.71
N SER A 882 53.19 50.96 32.63
CA SER A 882 52.75 52.35 32.55
C SER A 882 53.11 53.13 33.82
N ALA A 883 53.75 54.28 33.66
CA ALA A 883 54.23 55.17 34.73
C ALA A 883 53.78 56.61 34.46
N ASP A 884 52.48 56.86 34.60
CA ASP A 884 51.88 58.19 34.53
C ASP A 884 51.76 58.83 35.92
N ALA A 885 52.71 59.69 36.28
CA ALA A 885 52.76 60.32 37.60
C ALA A 885 51.93 61.60 37.73
N THR A 886 51.11 61.95 36.73
CA THR A 886 50.38 63.24 36.72
C THR A 886 49.20 63.32 37.69
N SER A 887 48.91 62.25 38.44
CA SER A 887 47.79 62.18 39.38
C SER A 887 48.10 61.23 40.53
N SER A 888 47.77 61.64 41.75
CA SER A 888 47.87 60.82 42.98
C SER A 888 47.08 59.51 42.91
N ARG A 889 46.04 59.43 42.06
CA ARG A 889 45.25 58.20 41.81
C ARG A 889 46.03 57.11 41.06
N ASN A 890 47.12 57.46 40.38
CA ASN A 890 47.84 56.50 39.56
C ASN A 890 48.85 55.71 40.40
N LYS A 891 49.06 54.44 40.03
CA LYS A 891 50.11 53.57 40.54
C LYS A 891 50.94 53.05 39.37
N LEU A 892 52.16 52.60 39.63
CA LEU A 892 52.97 51.93 38.61
C LEU A 892 52.20 50.73 38.04
N GLY A 893 52.03 50.68 36.73
CA GLY A 893 51.25 49.67 36.03
C GLY A 893 49.73 49.78 36.19
N ASN A 894 49.20 50.88 36.72
CA ASN A 894 47.75 51.13 36.83
C ASN A 894 47.41 52.62 36.78
N ILE A 895 46.94 53.06 35.62
CA ILE A 895 46.46 54.43 35.39
C ILE A 895 44.96 54.51 35.68
N GLN A 896 44.54 55.51 36.45
CA GLN A 896 43.15 55.70 36.87
C GLN A 896 42.59 57.10 36.60
N ASN A 897 43.44 58.09 36.30
CA ASN A 897 43.02 59.47 36.07
C ASN A 897 42.45 59.75 34.67
N TRP A 898 42.52 58.78 33.76
CA TRP A 898 41.91 58.82 32.44
C TRP A 898 41.50 57.43 31.96
N ASN A 899 40.55 57.37 31.02
CA ASN A 899 40.06 56.13 30.45
C ASN A 899 41.11 55.50 29.54
N THR A 900 41.82 54.52 30.07
CA THR A 900 42.89 53.82 29.35
C THR A 900 42.41 53.01 28.14
N ASN A 901 41.11 52.87 27.90
CA ASN A 901 40.55 52.29 26.68
C ASN A 901 40.31 53.31 25.56
N SER A 902 40.39 54.62 25.82
CA SER A 902 40.01 55.62 24.82
C SER A 902 41.13 56.10 23.90
N PHE A 903 42.39 55.89 24.28
CA PHE A 903 43.52 56.51 23.59
C PHE A 903 43.93 55.75 22.31
N THR A 904 44.55 56.48 21.40
CA THR A 904 45.27 55.93 20.26
C THR A 904 46.76 56.23 20.43
N LEU A 905 47.60 55.19 20.51
CA LEU A 905 49.05 55.36 20.62
C LEU A 905 49.59 55.98 19.33
N LYS A 906 50.28 57.13 19.44
CA LYS A 906 50.91 57.80 18.31
C LYS A 906 52.32 57.26 18.07
N GLU A 907 53.18 57.28 19.09
CA GLU A 907 54.57 56.87 18.98
C GLU A 907 55.17 56.51 20.35
N TYR A 908 56.25 55.72 20.31
CA TYR A 908 57.19 55.59 21.41
C TYR A 908 58.42 56.43 21.09
N ALA A 909 58.74 57.41 21.94
CA ALA A 909 59.98 58.17 21.79
C ALA A 909 61.07 57.55 22.68
N MET A 910 62.27 57.37 22.11
CA MET A 910 63.45 56.86 22.85
C MET A 910 64.34 57.97 23.41
N VAL A 911 64.38 59.13 22.73
CA VAL A 911 65.24 60.29 23.02
C VAL A 911 64.34 61.47 23.44
N HIS A 912 64.81 62.28 24.40
CA HIS A 912 64.20 63.49 24.98
C HIS A 912 63.06 64.13 24.18
N LEU A 913 61.91 64.35 24.81
CA LEU A 913 60.79 65.05 24.20
C LEU A 913 61.08 66.55 24.16
N THR A 914 61.31 67.10 22.96
CA THR A 914 61.49 68.54 22.71
C THR A 914 60.25 69.24 22.17
N PHE A 915 59.16 68.49 21.98
CA PHE A 915 57.92 69.03 21.43
C PHE A 915 57.36 70.09 22.35
#